data_AF-A0A0G0IS85-F1
#
_entry.id   AF-A0A0G0IS85-F1
#
_cell.length_a   1.000
_cell.length_b   1.000
_cell.length_c   1.000
_cell.angle_alpha   90.00
_cell.angle_beta   90.00
_cell.angle_gamma   90.00
#
_symmetry.space_group_name_H-M   'P 1'
#
loop_
_entity.id
_entity.type
_entity.pdbx_description
1 polymer ?
#
loop_
_entity_poly.entity_id
_entity_poly.type
_entity_poly.pdbx_seq_one_letter_code
_entity_poly.pdbx_strand_id
1 'polypeptide(L)'
;MKLKSIQNIKTCASGARRDGFTLIEAVLSVFIISILVVAILGMFSFALRLVMENKLLVQAIALGEEKLEIIKNLSYDNVGTVSGIPSGVFPQNEIDNVNGTDYSINYYIVYVDDPADGISPTDFSGTDYKKVRMQISWTGPMGNQTQTFVTSISPKRNHNVAGTGTLSIVVFNASGQAVPQASVRVQASFATSTVDINTQTNSLGRVVIPGAPAGTNKYSIVTTKTNYSTDRTCSIDVAGAACTDAVGNPVPTKANASVIEGDFNEIGFAIDIVSQLNIRTIRQSVAADWVINTDATAYDQDNPSMAICPDGSYIFTWRDKRQNDNPRIYAQKYDANRIKQWNPDLALTTANNQNNPDVAVDKDCYIYVVWNDDRNGNQDIYFSKINSSGNQEWGEGKKVDTQAESADQTIPQIIINASSTFEYIIWQDSRNDVNDIYAQKFTPAGNGVWASEKRINTDATTATQGMPKIQIDTMIIEGNENLYFAWYDNRNSNNDIFSQKYNQDGNNVWANDTRINTDATTTEQMNPDFVISNDNYLYYTWQDARFGNYDIFSQKYDTNSAKIWANDVRINSDIGESSQDVPAIIEDNSNNFYIVWEDNRYGNSDIFMQKIDSDGNKLIEFDTRINQTNSNEQGNPDIFINKNGFLTVTWQDNNGGNLDIKAAVYNIDPQIITNIGNVPLSIHGIKKIGENPVIYKYSNNFSTNANGTLTLSGLEWDDYPIVASTYNILTSDPPLPIILNADQTINVILNLE
;
A
#
# COMPACT_ATOMS: atom_id res chain seq x y z
N MET A 1 -0.94 68.94 23.43
CA MET A 1 -2.38 68.79 23.76
C MET A 1 -2.51 68.95 25.28
N LYS A 2 -3.34 69.93 25.72
CA LYS A 2 -3.82 70.31 27.08
C LYS A 2 -3.09 69.71 28.31
N LEU A 3 -2.38 70.44 29.20
CA LEU A 3 -2.68 71.59 30.08
C LEU A 3 -3.75 71.35 31.18
N LYS A 4 -3.36 71.74 32.42
CA LYS A 4 -4.12 72.09 33.66
C LYS A 4 -4.26 71.01 34.75
N SER A 5 -4.17 71.31 36.05
CA SER A 5 -3.91 72.58 36.80
C SER A 5 -3.56 72.25 38.27
N ILE A 6 -2.54 72.88 38.88
CA ILE A 6 -2.54 74.09 39.74
C ILE A 6 -3.43 74.02 41.01
N GLN A 7 -2.77 74.26 42.16
CA GLN A 7 -3.11 75.09 43.35
C GLN A 7 -2.85 74.32 44.66
N ASN A 8 -2.16 74.83 45.68
CA ASN A 8 -2.22 76.18 46.22
C ASN A 8 -0.94 76.65 46.92
N ILE A 9 -0.77 77.97 46.87
CA ILE A 9 0.19 78.81 47.58
C ILE A 9 -0.32 79.08 49.00
N LYS A 10 0.60 79.16 49.97
CA LYS A 10 0.49 80.09 51.10
C LYS A 10 1.85 80.72 51.39
N THR A 11 1.84 82.05 51.38
CA THR A 11 2.93 82.98 51.66
C THR A 11 2.97 83.35 53.15
N CYS A 12 4.17 83.56 53.71
CA CYS A 12 4.56 84.81 54.36
C CYS A 12 6.06 84.88 54.76
N ALA A 13 6.71 85.92 54.21
CA ALA A 13 7.77 86.81 54.70
C ALA A 13 8.95 86.33 55.60
N SER A 14 10.17 86.51 55.11
CA SER A 14 11.18 87.45 55.68
C SER A 14 12.26 87.76 54.62
N GLY A 15 12.86 88.96 54.66
CA GLY A 15 13.70 89.50 53.57
C GLY A 15 15.18 89.11 53.62
N ALA A 16 15.88 89.25 52.48
CA ALA A 16 17.33 89.47 52.41
C ALA A 16 17.74 90.03 51.04
N ARG A 17 18.83 90.81 51.07
CA ARG A 17 19.45 91.61 50.01
C ARG A 17 19.87 90.80 48.77
N ARG A 18 19.94 91.47 47.61
CA ARG A 18 20.59 90.97 46.39
C ARG A 18 22.06 91.41 46.38
N ASP A 19 22.96 90.49 46.72
CA ASP A 19 24.41 90.68 46.62
C ASP A 19 24.90 90.34 45.20
N GLY A 20 25.82 91.16 44.68
CA GLY A 20 26.56 90.85 43.46
C GLY A 20 27.59 89.74 43.69
N PHE A 21 27.96 89.02 42.62
CA PHE A 21 28.94 87.94 42.66
C PHE A 21 30.28 88.41 43.24
N THR A 22 30.83 87.62 44.16
CA THR A 22 32.15 87.87 44.73
C THR A 22 33.25 87.40 43.76
N LEU A 23 34.39 88.09 43.72
CA LEU A 23 35.52 87.72 42.84
C LEU A 23 35.97 86.25 43.05
N ILE A 24 35.83 85.74 44.28
CA ILE A 24 36.20 84.37 44.64
C ILE A 24 35.30 83.31 43.97
N GLU A 25 33.99 83.59 43.83
CA GLU A 25 33.03 82.68 43.18
C GLU A 25 33.27 82.58 41.66
N ALA A 26 33.66 83.68 41.00
CA ALA A 26 34.02 83.66 39.59
C ALA A 26 35.29 82.83 39.33
N VAL A 27 36.31 82.97 40.19
CA VAL A 27 37.57 82.21 40.07
C VAL A 27 37.35 80.72 40.36
N LEU A 28 36.57 80.37 41.39
CA LEU A 28 36.21 78.98 41.69
C LEU A 28 35.41 78.33 40.55
N SER A 29 34.47 79.07 39.94
CA SER A 29 33.69 78.57 38.81
C SER A 29 34.56 78.31 37.57
N VAL A 30 35.47 79.23 37.23
CA VAL A 30 36.43 79.03 36.13
C VAL A 30 37.37 77.87 36.42
N PHE A 31 37.84 77.72 37.66
CA PHE A 31 38.70 76.60 38.05
C PHE A 31 37.99 75.24 37.93
N ILE A 32 36.75 75.13 38.43
CA ILE A 32 35.93 73.91 38.32
C ILE A 32 35.65 73.59 36.86
N ILE A 33 35.25 74.58 36.05
CA ILE A 33 35.02 74.40 34.61
C ILE A 33 36.30 73.97 33.89
N SER A 34 37.46 74.53 34.25
CA SER A 34 38.76 74.18 33.65
C SER A 34 39.13 72.72 33.91
N ILE A 35 38.95 72.24 35.16
CA ILE A 35 39.17 70.83 35.50
C ILE A 35 38.21 69.94 34.71
N LEU A 36 36.93 70.33 34.61
CA LEU A 36 35.91 69.56 33.89
C LEU A 36 36.21 69.48 32.38
N VAL A 37 36.65 70.59 31.78
CA VAL A 37 37.04 70.66 30.35
C VAL A 37 38.28 69.81 30.09
N VAL A 38 39.30 69.84 30.95
CA VAL A 38 40.49 68.99 30.80
C VAL A 38 40.14 67.51 30.94
N ALA A 39 39.25 67.15 31.89
CA ALA A 39 38.76 65.79 32.04
C ALA A 39 37.97 65.31 30.81
N ILE A 40 37.09 66.15 30.26
CA ILE A 40 36.32 65.84 29.04
C ILE A 40 37.25 65.67 27.83
N LEU A 41 38.22 66.57 27.63
CA LEU A 41 39.20 66.47 26.54
C LEU A 41 40.08 65.21 26.68
N GLY A 42 40.46 64.86 27.91
CA GLY A 42 41.18 63.61 28.21
C GLY A 42 40.36 62.36 27.86
N MET A 43 39.09 62.30 28.27
CA MET A 43 38.20 61.20 27.92
C MET A 43 37.95 61.10 26.40
N PHE A 44 37.78 62.24 25.73
CA PHE A 44 37.59 62.27 24.28
C PHE A 44 38.84 61.79 23.52
N SER A 45 40.03 62.23 23.94
CA SER A 45 41.29 61.75 23.36
C SER A 45 41.50 60.26 23.60
N PHE A 46 41.13 59.73 24.78
CA PHE A 46 41.21 58.30 25.08
C PHE A 46 40.21 57.50 24.24
N ALA A 47 38.97 57.97 24.10
CA ALA A 47 37.95 57.35 23.27
C ALA A 47 38.40 57.25 21.80
N LEU A 48 39.01 58.31 21.24
CA LEU A 48 39.56 58.28 19.88
C LEU A 48 40.69 57.27 19.73
N ARG A 49 41.62 57.19 20.70
CA ARG A 49 42.68 56.17 20.69
C ARG A 49 42.10 54.76 20.77
N LEU A 50 41.07 54.54 21.58
CA LEU A 50 40.37 53.27 21.70
C LEU A 50 39.65 52.86 20.40
N VAL A 51 39.00 53.79 19.71
CA VAL A 51 38.37 53.52 18.42
C VAL A 51 39.42 53.17 17.35
N MET A 52 40.53 53.91 17.31
CA MET A 52 41.64 53.59 16.39
C MET A 52 42.26 52.22 16.69
N GLU A 53 42.48 51.89 17.97
CA GLU A 53 43.01 50.58 18.38
C GLU A 53 42.08 49.43 17.97
N ASN A 54 40.78 49.56 18.20
CA ASN A 54 39.80 48.56 17.80
C ASN A 54 39.72 48.41 16.28
N LYS A 55 39.87 49.50 15.52
CA LYS A 55 39.94 49.43 14.05
C LYS A 55 41.14 48.60 13.59
N LEU A 56 42.31 48.80 14.18
CA LEU A 56 43.52 48.03 13.85
C LEU A 56 43.40 46.55 14.25
N LEU A 57 42.73 46.25 15.36
CA LEU A 57 42.45 44.87 15.79
C LEU A 57 41.52 44.14 14.80
N VAL A 58 40.43 44.78 14.38
CA VAL A 58 39.49 44.18 13.41
C VAL A 58 40.18 43.94 12.06
N GLN A 59 41.05 44.85 11.63
CA GLN A 59 41.87 44.66 10.43
C GLN A 59 42.86 43.49 10.58
N ALA A 60 43.51 43.34 11.73
CA ALA A 60 44.39 42.20 12.01
C ALA A 60 43.63 40.85 12.00
N ILE A 61 42.40 40.84 12.51
CA ILE A 61 41.54 39.64 12.51
C ILE A 61 41.14 39.27 11.08
N ALA A 62 40.67 40.24 10.29
CA ALA A 62 40.30 40.00 8.89
C ALA A 62 41.49 39.49 8.06
N LEU A 63 42.68 40.10 8.22
CA LEU A 63 43.91 39.64 7.59
C LEU A 63 44.28 38.21 8.04
N GLY A 64 44.12 37.91 9.33
CA GLY A 64 44.37 36.58 9.87
C GLY A 64 43.44 35.51 9.31
N GLU A 65 42.16 35.82 9.15
CA GLU A 65 41.18 34.92 8.54
C GLU A 65 41.48 34.69 7.05
N GLU A 66 41.83 35.74 6.30
CA GLU A 66 42.24 35.64 4.90
C GLU A 66 43.43 34.69 4.73
N LYS A 67 44.49 34.88 5.53
CA LYS A 67 45.68 34.01 5.48
C LYS A 67 45.38 32.57 5.90
N LEU A 68 44.51 32.36 6.90
CA LEU A 68 44.08 31.02 7.28
C LEU A 68 43.30 30.32 6.16
N GLU A 69 42.45 31.02 5.42
CA GLU A 69 41.74 30.47 4.25
C GLU A 69 42.71 30.08 3.13
N ILE A 70 43.75 30.88 2.89
CA ILE A 70 44.83 30.52 1.95
C ILE A 70 45.53 29.23 2.42
N ILE A 71 45.89 29.14 3.71
CA ILE A 71 46.54 27.96 4.28
C ILE A 71 45.68 26.71 4.13
N LYS A 72 44.36 26.81 4.39
CA LYS A 72 43.42 25.68 4.30
C LYS A 72 43.17 25.20 2.87
N ASN A 73 43.32 26.08 1.89
CA ASN A 73 43.12 25.74 0.47
C ASN A 73 44.38 25.24 -0.24
N LEU A 74 45.56 25.28 0.41
CA LEU A 74 46.80 24.71 -0.13
C LEU A 74 46.84 23.19 -0.04
N SER A 75 47.60 22.55 -0.95
CA SER A 75 47.92 21.13 -0.83
C SER A 75 48.77 20.88 0.42
N TYR A 76 48.57 19.72 1.06
CA TYR A 76 49.30 19.33 2.28
C TYR A 76 50.81 19.51 2.14
N ASP A 77 51.38 19.13 1.00
CA ASP A 77 52.82 19.21 0.71
C ASP A 77 53.34 20.67 0.64
N ASN A 78 52.49 21.62 0.27
CA ASN A 78 52.86 23.03 0.14
C ASN A 78 52.68 23.82 1.44
N VAL A 79 52.04 23.25 2.47
CA VAL A 79 51.90 23.87 3.79
C VAL A 79 53.20 23.70 4.57
N GLY A 80 54.01 24.77 4.61
CA GLY A 80 55.31 24.81 5.26
C GLY A 80 56.00 26.14 4.96
N THR A 81 57.18 26.38 5.55
CA THR A 81 57.92 27.62 5.26
C THR A 81 59.03 27.39 4.24
N VAL A 82 59.38 28.41 3.44
CA VAL A 82 60.31 28.31 2.29
C VAL A 82 61.66 27.68 2.64
N SER A 83 62.11 27.80 3.88
CA SER A 83 63.37 27.19 4.37
C SER A 83 63.19 26.45 5.70
N GLY A 84 61.95 26.08 6.05
CA GLY A 84 61.63 25.37 7.29
C GLY A 84 61.43 23.87 7.10
N ILE A 85 61.11 23.20 8.21
CA ILE A 85 60.71 21.80 8.26
C ILE A 85 59.36 21.76 9.01
N PRO A 86 58.23 21.51 8.33
CA PRO A 86 58.07 21.19 6.91
C PRO A 86 58.39 22.35 5.95
N SER A 87 58.93 22.01 4.79
CA SER A 87 59.11 22.96 3.68
C SER A 87 57.76 23.28 3.03
N GLY A 88 57.64 24.50 2.50
CA GLY A 88 56.43 24.94 1.81
C GLY A 88 56.56 26.35 1.25
N VAL A 89 55.43 27.00 0.97
CA VAL A 89 55.40 28.24 0.18
C VAL A 89 55.45 29.53 1.01
N PHE A 90 55.31 29.46 2.33
CA PHE A 90 55.20 30.66 3.17
C PHE A 90 56.58 31.18 3.63
N PRO A 91 56.86 32.49 3.55
CA PRO A 91 58.04 33.05 4.21
C PRO A 91 57.88 32.98 5.74
N GLN A 92 58.96 32.71 6.48
CA GLN A 92 58.91 32.58 7.96
C GLN A 92 58.37 33.85 8.64
N ASN A 93 58.72 35.02 8.10
CA ASN A 93 58.21 36.33 8.50
C ASN A 93 57.76 37.08 7.22
N GLU A 94 56.58 37.67 7.27
CA GLU A 94 55.94 38.44 6.19
C GLU A 94 55.51 39.79 6.74
N ILE A 95 55.45 40.83 5.91
CA ILE A 95 54.89 42.13 6.26
C ILE A 95 53.83 42.47 5.22
N ASP A 96 52.59 42.67 5.68
CA ASP A 96 51.47 43.08 4.83
C ASP A 96 50.98 44.46 5.26
N ASN A 97 50.76 45.34 4.27
CA ASN A 97 50.19 46.66 4.51
C ASN A 97 48.68 46.61 4.28
N VAL A 98 47.90 46.86 5.33
CA VAL A 98 46.44 46.98 5.25
C VAL A 98 46.04 48.40 5.60
N ASN A 99 45.48 49.12 4.62
CA ASN A 99 45.01 50.51 4.78
C ASN A 99 46.05 51.46 5.41
N GLY A 100 47.33 51.31 5.03
CA GLY A 100 48.42 52.18 5.48
C GLY A 100 49.06 51.79 6.81
N THR A 101 48.68 50.65 7.42
CA THR A 101 49.34 50.09 8.60
C THR A 101 50.05 48.79 8.23
N ASP A 102 51.31 48.67 8.63
CA ASP A 102 52.11 47.45 8.43
C ASP A 102 51.83 46.44 9.54
N TYR A 103 51.44 45.22 9.13
CA TYR A 103 51.24 44.07 10.00
C TYR A 103 52.36 43.06 9.74
N SER A 104 53.11 42.70 10.79
CA SER A 104 54.13 41.65 10.71
C SER A 104 53.50 40.29 11.04
N ILE A 105 53.61 39.34 10.12
CA ILE A 105 53.04 38.00 10.21
C ILE A 105 54.19 36.99 10.35
N ASN A 106 54.17 36.19 11.41
CA ASN A 106 55.16 35.13 11.65
C ASN A 106 54.48 33.77 11.64
N TYR A 107 54.96 32.85 10.79
CA TYR A 107 54.41 31.50 10.63
C TYR A 107 55.26 30.46 11.37
N TYR A 108 54.62 29.64 12.19
CA TYR A 108 55.23 28.50 12.87
C TYR A 108 54.48 27.24 12.45
N ILE A 109 55.12 26.41 11.61
CA ILE A 109 54.52 25.19 11.07
C ILE A 109 55.39 24.03 11.53
N VAL A 110 54.77 23.00 12.10
CA VAL A 110 55.44 21.79 12.57
C VAL A 110 54.64 20.55 12.20
N TYR A 111 55.34 19.45 11.97
CA TYR A 111 54.70 18.13 11.97
C TYR A 111 54.25 17.77 13.38
N VAL A 112 53.13 17.07 13.47
CA VAL A 112 52.63 16.51 14.72
C VAL A 112 52.36 15.03 14.48
N ASP A 113 52.88 14.25 15.42
CA ASP A 113 52.66 12.81 15.60
C ASP A 113 51.54 12.63 16.64
N ASP A 114 50.44 11.97 16.27
CA ASP A 114 49.25 11.79 17.11
C ASP A 114 49.36 10.52 17.97
N PRO A 115 49.37 10.63 19.31
CA PRO A 115 49.42 9.46 20.19
C PRO A 115 48.22 8.50 20.09
N ALA A 116 47.13 8.90 19.42
CA ALA A 116 45.90 8.15 19.33
C ALA A 116 45.94 6.91 18.41
N ASP A 117 46.99 6.75 17.59
CA ASP A 117 47.17 5.58 16.72
C ASP A 117 47.83 4.38 17.43
N GLY A 118 48.33 4.60 18.66
CA GLY A 118 48.91 3.56 19.53
C GLY A 118 50.34 3.14 19.18
N ILE A 119 51.04 3.83 18.27
CA ILE A 119 52.40 3.44 17.81
C ILE A 119 53.47 4.50 18.16
N SER A 120 53.08 5.66 18.71
CA SER A 120 54.02 6.60 19.34
C SER A 120 54.74 5.96 20.56
N PRO A 121 56.09 6.06 20.67
CA PRO A 121 57.01 6.91 19.91
C PRO A 121 57.86 6.13 18.88
N THR A 122 57.41 4.95 18.45
CA THR A 122 58.20 4.02 17.63
C THR A 122 57.99 4.16 16.12
N ASP A 123 57.13 5.08 15.67
CA ASP A 123 57.07 5.45 14.26
C ASP A 123 58.13 6.52 13.92
N PHE A 124 58.98 6.22 12.95
CA PHE A 124 59.96 7.17 12.41
C PHE A 124 59.34 8.15 11.40
N SER A 125 58.02 8.08 11.18
CA SER A 125 57.31 8.88 10.19
C SER A 125 56.39 9.97 10.75
N GLY A 126 56.65 10.49 11.97
CA GLY A 126 55.84 11.47 12.72
C GLY A 126 55.30 12.70 11.96
N THR A 127 54.32 12.49 11.09
CA THR A 127 53.83 13.43 10.08
C THR A 127 52.31 13.29 9.83
N ASP A 128 51.54 12.84 10.83
CA ASP A 128 50.09 12.63 10.72
C ASP A 128 49.33 13.88 10.27
N TYR A 129 49.70 15.02 10.85
CA TYR A 129 49.19 16.31 10.44
C TYR A 129 50.21 17.43 10.69
N LYS A 130 49.96 18.58 10.06
CA LYS A 130 50.74 19.81 10.31
C LYS A 130 49.95 20.74 11.21
N LYS A 131 50.60 21.29 12.23
CA LYS A 131 50.04 22.35 13.07
C LYS A 131 50.62 23.68 12.64
N VAL A 132 49.73 24.61 12.27
CA VAL A 132 50.08 25.96 11.83
C VAL A 132 49.70 26.94 12.92
N ARG A 133 50.67 27.67 13.45
CA ARG A 133 50.47 28.82 14.33
C ARG A 133 50.97 30.07 13.62
N MET A 134 50.10 31.06 13.47
CA MET A 134 50.42 32.34 12.84
C MET A 134 50.24 33.46 13.87
N GLN A 135 51.22 34.37 13.95
CA GLN A 135 51.17 35.54 14.83
C GLN A 135 51.21 36.81 14.02
N ILE A 136 50.19 37.65 14.15
CA ILE A 136 50.09 38.95 13.49
C ILE A 136 50.32 40.04 14.52
N SER A 137 51.32 40.91 14.31
CA SER A 137 51.67 41.99 15.23
C SER A 137 51.63 43.36 14.55
N TRP A 138 51.16 44.37 15.27
CA TRP A 138 51.09 45.78 14.82
C TRP A 138 51.41 46.75 15.95
N THR A 139 51.70 48.00 15.59
CA THR A 139 51.91 49.10 16.55
C THR A 139 50.70 50.03 16.53
N GLY A 140 49.90 50.01 17.59
CA GLY A 140 48.73 50.86 17.75
C GLY A 140 48.97 52.09 18.62
N PRO A 141 48.00 53.01 18.72
CA PRO A 141 48.04 54.16 19.64
C PRO A 141 48.25 53.80 21.12
N MET A 142 48.01 52.55 21.51
CA MET A 142 48.25 52.03 22.86
C MET A 142 49.53 51.19 23.01
N GLY A 143 50.35 51.08 21.96
CA GLY A 143 51.58 50.29 21.93
C GLY A 143 51.50 49.08 21.00
N ASN A 144 52.46 48.16 21.14
CA ASN A 144 52.53 46.97 20.30
C ASN A 144 51.49 45.94 20.73
N GLN A 145 50.77 45.38 19.77
CA GLN A 145 49.76 44.34 19.97
C GLN A 145 50.08 43.14 19.08
N THR A 146 49.65 41.95 19.51
CA THR A 146 49.80 40.71 18.76
C THR A 146 48.54 39.86 18.88
N GLN A 147 48.07 39.32 17.76
CA GLN A 147 46.98 38.35 17.70
C GLN A 147 47.51 37.01 17.15
N THR A 148 47.14 35.89 17.78
CA THR A 148 47.58 34.54 17.37
C THR A 148 46.42 33.75 16.80
N PHE A 149 46.71 33.00 15.73
CA PHE A 149 45.81 32.10 15.01
C PHE A 149 46.42 30.70 14.96
N VAL A 150 45.59 29.66 15.07
CA VAL A 150 46.05 28.26 15.01
C VAL A 150 45.08 27.43 14.17
N THR A 151 45.62 26.56 13.31
CA THR A 151 44.86 25.55 12.57
C THR A 151 45.69 24.28 12.40
N SER A 152 45.03 23.16 12.10
CA SER A 152 45.68 21.90 11.72
C SER A 152 45.31 21.53 10.29
N ILE A 153 46.23 20.92 9.56
CA ILE A 153 46.03 20.45 8.17
C ILE A 153 46.40 18.98 8.10
N SER A 154 45.51 18.14 7.57
CA SER A 154 45.70 16.69 7.39
C SER A 154 45.76 16.33 5.88
N PRO A 155 46.48 15.26 5.49
CA PRO A 155 46.54 14.82 4.10
C PRO A 155 45.18 14.29 3.59
N LYS A 156 44.93 14.41 2.28
CA LYS A 156 43.67 13.98 1.63
C LYS A 156 43.51 12.44 1.48
N ARG A 157 44.56 11.65 1.73
CA ARG A 157 44.55 10.17 1.68
C ARG A 157 45.35 9.59 2.85
N ASN A 158 44.90 8.43 3.32
CA ASN A 158 45.65 7.59 4.26
C ASN A 158 46.82 6.94 3.51
N HIS A 159 48.06 7.11 3.99
CA HIS A 159 49.19 6.29 3.54
C HIS A 159 48.97 4.88 4.13
N ASN A 160 48.17 4.05 3.47
CA ASN A 160 48.07 2.65 3.84
C ASN A 160 49.47 2.02 3.66
N VAL A 161 49.87 1.17 4.60
CA VAL A 161 51.12 0.39 4.51
C VAL A 161 51.12 -0.39 3.19
N ALA A 162 52.27 -0.48 2.50
CA ALA A 162 52.40 -1.27 1.28
C ALA A 162 51.86 -2.69 1.47
N GLY A 163 51.09 -3.19 0.51
CA GLY A 163 50.36 -4.47 0.61
C GLY A 163 49.02 -4.40 1.35
N THR A 164 48.48 -3.22 1.68
CA THR A 164 47.17 -3.05 2.34
C THR A 164 46.23 -2.12 1.58
N GLY A 165 44.93 -2.28 1.81
CA GLY A 165 43.85 -1.44 1.28
C GLY A 165 42.85 -1.04 2.37
N THR A 166 41.71 -0.47 2.00
CA THR A 166 40.61 -0.16 2.93
C THR A 166 39.41 -1.04 2.62
N LEU A 167 38.86 -1.70 3.65
CA LEU A 167 37.62 -2.47 3.57
C LEU A 167 36.49 -1.70 4.27
N SER A 168 35.45 -1.35 3.52
CA SER A 168 34.23 -0.71 3.98
C SER A 168 33.08 -1.71 3.96
N ILE A 169 32.42 -1.88 5.09
CA ILE A 169 31.28 -2.77 5.27
C ILE A 169 30.07 -1.90 5.58
N VAL A 170 29.03 -2.02 4.76
CA VAL A 170 27.76 -1.29 4.92
C VAL A 170 26.67 -2.27 5.30
N VAL A 171 25.94 -1.98 6.37
CA VAL A 171 24.83 -2.78 6.86
C VAL A 171 23.56 -1.94 6.80
N PHE A 172 22.56 -2.44 6.10
CA PHE A 172 21.28 -1.77 5.87
C PHE A 172 20.10 -2.73 6.02
N ASN A 173 18.90 -2.18 6.22
CA ASN A 173 17.67 -2.93 6.40
C ASN A 173 16.90 -3.14 5.08
N ALA A 174 15.76 -3.81 5.09
CA ALA A 174 14.98 -4.10 3.89
C ALA A 174 14.54 -2.82 3.14
N SER A 175 14.38 -1.71 3.87
CA SER A 175 14.07 -0.38 3.33
C SER A 175 15.31 0.42 2.88
N GLY A 176 16.50 -0.17 2.90
CA GLY A 176 17.76 0.48 2.54
C GLY A 176 18.30 1.46 3.59
N GLN A 177 17.72 1.51 4.79
CA GLN A 177 18.17 2.38 5.87
C GLN A 177 19.35 1.75 6.61
N ALA A 178 20.30 2.59 7.05
CA ALA A 178 21.46 2.15 7.83
C ALA A 178 21.04 1.43 9.12
N VAL A 179 21.67 0.28 9.41
CA VAL A 179 21.47 -0.45 10.67
C VAL A 179 22.62 -0.15 11.61
N PRO A 180 22.45 0.75 12.60
CA PRO A 180 23.49 1.04 13.57
C PRO A 180 23.65 -0.08 14.58
N GLN A 181 24.85 -0.20 15.16
CA GLN A 181 25.18 -1.18 16.19
C GLN A 181 24.94 -2.64 15.76
N ALA A 182 24.97 -2.93 14.47
CA ALA A 182 25.02 -4.30 13.97
C ALA A 182 26.41 -4.87 14.23
N SER A 183 26.48 -6.06 14.81
CA SER A 183 27.73 -6.78 15.03
C SER A 183 28.27 -7.29 13.70
N VAL A 184 29.54 -6.99 13.41
CA VAL A 184 30.25 -7.37 12.21
C VAL A 184 31.50 -8.14 12.61
N ARG A 185 31.55 -9.43 12.25
CA ARG A 185 32.75 -10.26 12.38
C ARG A 185 33.44 -10.37 11.02
N VAL A 186 34.72 -10.06 10.97
CA VAL A 186 35.56 -10.11 9.76
C VAL A 186 36.72 -11.05 10.02
N GLN A 187 36.84 -12.10 9.22
CA GLN A 187 37.89 -13.11 9.32
C GLN A 187 38.65 -13.29 8.01
N ALA A 188 39.98 -13.31 8.05
CA ALA A 188 40.82 -13.65 6.90
C ALA A 188 42.13 -14.28 7.37
N SER A 189 42.63 -15.26 6.60
CA SER A 189 43.91 -15.92 6.87
C SER A 189 44.88 -15.72 5.72
N PHE A 190 46.08 -15.22 6.04
CA PHE A 190 47.20 -15.02 5.13
C PHE A 190 48.37 -15.93 5.53
N ALA A 191 49.41 -15.99 4.70
CA ALA A 191 50.57 -16.84 4.96
C ALA A 191 51.31 -16.49 6.26
N THR A 192 51.24 -15.21 6.69
CA THR A 192 52.02 -14.67 7.81
C THR A 192 51.18 -13.96 8.88
N SER A 193 49.86 -13.81 8.67
CA SER A 193 48.96 -13.08 9.56
C SER A 193 47.53 -13.59 9.47
N THR A 194 46.74 -13.32 10.52
CA THR A 194 45.30 -13.56 10.54
C THR A 194 44.58 -12.28 10.96
N VAL A 195 43.45 -12.02 10.32
CA VAL A 195 42.49 -10.97 10.70
C VAL A 195 41.31 -11.70 11.34
N ASP A 196 40.96 -11.37 12.57
CA ASP A 196 39.69 -11.76 13.22
C ASP A 196 39.22 -10.54 14.04
N ILE A 197 38.39 -9.73 13.43
CA ILE A 197 37.87 -8.50 14.02
C ILE A 197 36.40 -8.74 14.34
N ASN A 198 35.99 -8.38 15.54
CA ASN A 198 34.58 -8.29 15.92
C ASN A 198 34.30 -6.86 16.37
N THR A 199 33.41 -6.18 15.66
CA THR A 199 33.11 -4.76 15.87
C THR A 199 31.63 -4.48 15.58
N GLN A 200 31.20 -3.22 15.71
CA GLN A 200 29.83 -2.81 15.45
C GLN A 200 29.78 -1.65 14.46
N THR A 201 28.70 -1.59 13.69
CA THR A 201 28.44 -0.47 12.79
C THR A 201 28.17 0.84 13.56
N ASN A 202 28.62 1.95 12.98
CA ASN A 202 28.30 3.29 13.47
C ASN A 202 26.85 3.72 13.17
N SER A 203 26.48 4.96 13.46
CA SER A 203 25.14 5.52 13.19
C SER A 203 24.73 5.50 11.70
N LEU A 204 25.71 5.39 10.79
CA LEU A 204 25.51 5.29 9.35
C LEU A 204 25.53 3.84 8.85
N GLY A 205 25.48 2.85 9.75
CA GLY A 205 25.48 1.43 9.39
C GLY A 205 26.82 0.96 8.83
N ARG A 206 27.94 1.64 9.14
CA ARG A 206 29.24 1.39 8.53
C ARG A 206 30.30 0.91 9.51
N VAL A 207 31.15 0.01 9.01
CA VAL A 207 32.44 -0.37 9.60
C VAL A 207 33.51 -0.14 8.53
N VAL A 208 34.55 0.63 8.86
CA VAL A 208 35.67 0.92 7.95
C VAL A 208 36.95 0.40 8.57
N ILE A 209 37.65 -0.46 7.86
CA ILE A 209 38.89 -1.11 8.28
C ILE A 209 39.99 -0.64 7.33
N PRO A 210 40.67 0.48 7.63
CA PRO A 210 41.87 0.88 6.90
C PRO A 210 43.03 -0.06 7.21
N GLY A 211 43.96 -0.23 6.27
CA GLY A 211 45.14 -1.09 6.46
C GLY A 211 44.86 -2.59 6.39
N ALA A 212 43.70 -3.01 5.85
CA ALA A 212 43.38 -4.41 5.65
C ALA A 212 44.34 -5.04 4.61
N PRO A 213 45.03 -6.18 4.89
CA PRO A 213 45.94 -6.81 3.92
C PRO A 213 45.27 -7.12 2.58
N ALA A 214 45.94 -6.82 1.47
CA ALA A 214 45.40 -7.09 0.14
C ALA A 214 45.23 -8.61 -0.09
N GLY A 215 44.12 -9.00 -0.70
CA GLY A 215 43.83 -10.41 -1.00
C GLY A 215 42.48 -10.61 -1.69
N THR A 216 42.44 -11.51 -2.67
CA THR A 216 41.22 -11.84 -3.43
C THR A 216 40.43 -12.95 -2.76
N ASN A 217 39.13 -12.71 -2.52
CA ASN A 217 38.17 -13.63 -1.91
C ASN A 217 38.63 -14.22 -0.55
N LYS A 218 39.33 -13.41 0.25
CA LYS A 218 39.93 -13.82 1.52
C LYS A 218 39.11 -13.47 2.75
N TYR A 219 38.30 -12.42 2.69
CA TYR A 219 37.59 -11.88 3.83
C TYR A 219 36.21 -12.53 3.98
N SER A 220 36.07 -13.39 4.98
CA SER A 220 34.79 -13.91 5.45
C SER A 220 34.15 -12.91 6.41
N ILE A 221 32.96 -12.44 6.09
CA ILE A 221 32.26 -11.41 6.86
C ILE A 221 30.89 -11.93 7.26
N VAL A 222 30.54 -11.79 8.53
CA VAL A 222 29.19 -12.10 9.05
C VAL A 222 28.67 -10.87 9.77
N THR A 223 27.45 -10.48 9.42
CA THR A 223 26.74 -9.35 10.03
C THR A 223 25.46 -9.83 10.69
N THR A 224 25.23 -9.40 11.93
CA THR A 224 24.08 -9.82 12.73
C THR A 224 23.72 -8.77 13.77
N LYS A 225 22.48 -8.77 14.22
CA LYS A 225 22.01 -7.94 15.33
C LYS A 225 20.92 -8.72 16.08
N THR A 226 20.79 -8.52 17.38
CA THR A 226 19.75 -9.19 18.17
C THR A 226 18.37 -8.90 17.58
N ASN A 227 17.56 -9.94 17.37
CA ASN A 227 16.25 -9.92 16.70
C ASN A 227 16.28 -9.56 15.21
N TYR A 228 17.45 -9.49 14.58
CA TYR A 228 17.59 -9.28 13.14
C TYR A 228 18.02 -10.58 12.46
N SER A 229 17.73 -10.68 11.16
CA SER A 229 18.30 -11.71 10.29
C SER A 229 19.83 -11.59 10.23
N THR A 230 20.47 -12.60 9.64
CA THR A 230 21.93 -12.63 9.48
C THR A 230 22.27 -12.67 8.01
N ASP A 231 23.30 -11.93 7.62
CA ASP A 231 23.84 -11.91 6.27
C ASP A 231 25.35 -12.09 6.31
N ARG A 232 25.89 -12.79 5.31
CA ARG A 232 27.30 -13.23 5.31
C ARG A 232 27.87 -13.42 3.92
N THR A 233 29.19 -13.37 3.82
CA THR A 233 29.91 -13.82 2.64
C THR A 233 30.18 -15.32 2.68
N CYS A 234 30.52 -15.85 1.52
CA CYS A 234 30.70 -17.26 1.27
C CYS A 234 32.01 -17.54 0.52
N SER A 235 32.81 -18.51 0.96
CA SER A 235 33.98 -18.92 0.17
C SER A 235 33.57 -19.78 -1.02
N ILE A 236 34.34 -19.70 -2.09
CA ILE A 236 34.23 -20.62 -3.22
C ILE A 236 34.72 -22.00 -2.77
N ASP A 237 33.83 -22.99 -2.79
CA ASP A 237 34.09 -24.33 -2.27
C ASP A 237 33.46 -25.40 -3.15
N VAL A 238 34.30 -26.14 -3.87
CA VAL A 238 33.86 -27.20 -4.79
C VAL A 238 33.54 -28.51 -4.04
N ALA A 239 34.04 -28.70 -2.81
CA ALA A 239 34.03 -29.97 -2.08
C ALA A 239 33.00 -30.04 -0.93
N GLY A 240 32.40 -28.93 -0.52
CA GLY A 240 31.23 -28.88 0.37
C GLY A 240 31.54 -28.87 1.86
N ALA A 241 31.78 -27.68 2.41
CA ALA A 241 31.79 -27.38 3.84
C ALA A 241 31.65 -25.88 4.17
N ALA A 242 31.80 -24.95 3.22
CA ALA A 242 32.21 -23.60 3.56
C ALA A 242 31.12 -22.50 3.59
N CYS A 243 29.85 -22.85 3.41
CA CYS A 243 28.75 -21.87 3.38
C CYS A 243 27.48 -22.28 4.14
N THR A 244 27.05 -23.53 3.97
CA THR A 244 26.01 -24.24 4.73
C THR A 244 26.19 -25.75 4.48
N ASP A 245 25.42 -26.58 5.18
CA ASP A 245 25.25 -28.04 5.09
C ASP A 245 25.88 -28.69 3.86
N ALA A 246 26.99 -29.43 4.05
CA ALA A 246 27.63 -30.49 3.23
C ALA A 246 27.56 -30.46 1.67
N VAL A 247 27.13 -29.37 1.03
CA VAL A 247 26.97 -29.23 -0.42
C VAL A 247 27.97 -28.16 -0.89
N GLY A 248 28.77 -28.51 -1.91
CA GLY A 248 29.73 -27.57 -2.52
C GLY A 248 29.03 -26.33 -3.07
N ASN A 249 29.61 -25.15 -2.81
CA ASN A 249 29.21 -23.86 -3.37
C ASN A 249 30.34 -23.28 -4.26
N PRO A 250 30.48 -23.75 -5.51
CA PRO A 250 31.54 -23.28 -6.41
C PRO A 250 31.24 -21.88 -7.00
N VAL A 251 29.99 -21.40 -6.94
CA VAL A 251 29.59 -20.08 -7.44
C VAL A 251 28.69 -19.37 -6.41
N PRO A 252 29.28 -18.78 -5.35
CA PRO A 252 28.51 -18.04 -4.36
C PRO A 252 27.92 -16.74 -4.91
N THR A 253 26.67 -16.43 -4.56
CA THR A 253 26.03 -15.14 -4.93
C THR A 253 26.68 -13.96 -4.21
N LYS A 254 27.18 -14.17 -2.98
CA LYS A 254 27.99 -13.22 -2.21
C LYS A 254 29.30 -13.87 -1.78
N ALA A 255 30.29 -13.84 -2.67
CA ALA A 255 31.62 -14.39 -2.38
C ALA A 255 32.32 -13.61 -1.25
N ASN A 256 33.29 -14.24 -0.59
CA ASN A 256 34.20 -13.58 0.35
C ASN A 256 34.78 -12.30 -0.26
N ALA A 257 34.88 -11.24 0.53
CA ALA A 257 35.31 -9.95 0.03
C ALA A 257 36.79 -9.98 -0.39
N SER A 258 37.10 -9.15 -1.37
CA SER A 258 38.46 -8.88 -1.83
C SER A 258 38.91 -7.50 -1.36
N VAL A 259 40.18 -7.37 -0.99
CA VAL A 259 40.81 -6.08 -0.74
C VAL A 259 41.94 -5.91 -1.75
N ILE A 260 41.84 -4.85 -2.56
CA ILE A 260 42.89 -4.46 -3.51
C ILE A 260 43.83 -3.46 -2.81
N GLU A 261 45.13 -3.60 -3.04
CA GLU A 261 46.17 -2.74 -2.48
C GLU A 261 45.94 -1.27 -2.89
N GLY A 262 46.00 -0.36 -1.92
CA GLY A 262 45.82 1.08 -2.14
C GLY A 262 44.38 1.53 -2.41
N ASP A 263 43.44 0.60 -2.62
CA ASP A 263 42.07 0.89 -3.01
C ASP A 263 41.07 0.87 -1.85
N PHE A 264 39.93 1.51 -2.08
CA PHE A 264 38.74 1.45 -1.22
C PHE A 264 37.78 0.39 -1.75
N ASN A 265 37.53 -0.65 -0.96
CA ASN A 265 36.71 -1.80 -1.33
C ASN A 265 35.47 -1.82 -0.43
N GLU A 266 34.27 -1.76 -1.02
CA GLU A 266 33.01 -1.70 -0.28
C GLU A 266 32.13 -2.93 -0.55
N ILE A 267 31.51 -3.45 0.51
CA ILE A 267 30.55 -4.56 0.42
C ILE A 267 29.34 -4.32 1.34
N GLY A 268 28.15 -4.67 0.85
CA GLY A 268 26.87 -4.46 1.52
C GLY A 268 26.26 -5.72 2.12
N PHE A 269 25.62 -5.57 3.29
CA PHE A 269 24.88 -6.61 3.98
C PHE A 269 23.49 -6.13 4.36
N ALA A 270 22.47 -6.93 4.02
CA ALA A 270 21.09 -6.63 4.32
C ALA A 270 20.65 -7.47 5.53
N ILE A 271 20.36 -6.80 6.65
CA ILE A 271 19.78 -7.42 7.86
C ILE A 271 18.60 -6.56 8.34
N ASP A 272 17.55 -7.20 8.84
CA ASP A 272 16.35 -6.53 9.34
C ASP A 272 15.68 -7.39 10.40
N ILE A 273 14.70 -6.83 11.11
CA ILE A 273 13.95 -7.52 12.15
C ILE A 273 13.33 -8.81 11.60
N VAL A 274 13.51 -9.91 12.32
CA VAL A 274 12.98 -11.22 11.93
C VAL A 274 11.47 -11.31 12.10
N SER A 275 10.86 -12.16 11.30
CA SER A 275 9.41 -12.36 11.21
C SER A 275 9.01 -13.78 11.63
N GLN A 276 7.70 -14.01 11.67
CA GLN A 276 7.09 -15.27 12.06
C GLN A 276 6.01 -15.71 11.06
N LEU A 277 6.00 -17.01 10.74
CA LEU A 277 4.91 -17.68 10.03
C LEU A 277 4.20 -18.67 10.96
N ASN A 278 2.88 -18.57 11.06
CA ASN A 278 2.03 -19.55 11.74
C ASN A 278 1.22 -20.32 10.69
N ILE A 279 1.61 -21.55 10.39
CA ILE A 279 0.97 -22.38 9.37
C ILE A 279 -0.05 -23.29 10.04
N ARG A 280 -1.26 -23.36 9.46
CA ARG A 280 -2.30 -24.32 9.80
C ARG A 280 -2.69 -25.14 8.55
N THR A 281 -2.61 -26.46 8.65
CA THR A 281 -2.97 -27.39 7.58
C THR A 281 -4.36 -27.96 7.83
N ILE A 282 -5.25 -27.80 6.86
CA ILE A 282 -6.67 -28.17 6.96
C ILE A 282 -7.10 -28.99 5.74
N ARG A 283 -8.25 -29.66 5.89
CA ARG A 283 -9.11 -30.10 4.79
C ARG A 283 -10.40 -29.32 4.89
N GLN A 284 -10.71 -28.56 3.86
CA GLN A 284 -12.03 -27.98 3.66
C GLN A 284 -12.90 -28.97 2.88
N SER A 285 -14.11 -29.21 3.37
CA SER A 285 -15.16 -29.89 2.61
C SER A 285 -16.30 -28.93 2.35
N VAL A 286 -16.79 -28.93 1.11
CA VAL A 286 -17.95 -28.16 0.66
C VAL A 286 -19.10 -29.11 0.31
N ALA A 287 -20.31 -28.55 0.25
CA ALA A 287 -21.49 -29.28 -0.21
C ALA A 287 -21.28 -29.87 -1.61
N ALA A 288 -22.00 -30.95 -1.90
CA ALA A 288 -22.04 -31.52 -3.25
C ALA A 288 -22.73 -30.53 -4.20
N ASP A 289 -22.07 -30.22 -5.30
CA ASP A 289 -22.69 -29.49 -6.41
C ASP A 289 -23.47 -30.45 -7.31
N TRP A 290 -24.43 -29.92 -8.06
CA TRP A 290 -25.16 -30.68 -9.07
C TRP A 290 -25.45 -29.84 -10.31
N VAL A 291 -25.59 -30.53 -11.45
CA VAL A 291 -25.91 -29.90 -12.74
C VAL A 291 -27.41 -29.59 -12.81
N ILE A 292 -27.73 -28.34 -13.13
CA ILE A 292 -29.09 -27.80 -13.22
C ILE A 292 -29.73 -28.16 -14.55
N ASN A 293 -29.05 -27.85 -15.64
CA ASN A 293 -29.51 -28.08 -17.00
C ASN A 293 -29.50 -29.57 -17.37
N THR A 294 -30.32 -29.92 -18.34
CA THR A 294 -30.31 -31.19 -19.06
C THR A 294 -29.86 -30.88 -20.47
N ASP A 295 -28.55 -30.80 -20.66
CA ASP A 295 -27.98 -30.80 -21.99
C ASP A 295 -27.04 -31.99 -22.21
N ALA A 296 -27.12 -32.55 -23.40
CA ALA A 296 -26.22 -33.61 -23.88
C ALA A 296 -25.50 -33.17 -25.16
N THR A 297 -25.70 -31.92 -25.59
CA THR A 297 -24.94 -31.32 -26.67
C THR A 297 -23.61 -30.75 -26.16
N ALA A 298 -22.76 -30.30 -27.09
CA ALA A 298 -21.47 -29.69 -26.75
C ALA A 298 -21.53 -28.15 -26.77
N TYR A 299 -22.74 -27.59 -26.70
CA TYR A 299 -22.95 -26.14 -26.71
C TYR A 299 -23.00 -25.60 -25.28
N ASP A 300 -22.68 -24.32 -25.13
CA ASP A 300 -22.66 -23.67 -23.82
C ASP A 300 -24.06 -23.39 -23.27
N GLN A 301 -24.16 -23.51 -21.95
CA GLN A 301 -25.18 -22.93 -21.09
C GLN A 301 -24.52 -21.97 -20.11
N ASP A 302 -24.90 -20.71 -20.14
CA ASP A 302 -24.23 -19.64 -19.39
C ASP A 302 -25.23 -18.57 -18.90
N ASN A 303 -24.71 -17.58 -18.16
CA ASN A 303 -25.50 -16.49 -17.57
C ASN A 303 -26.69 -17.00 -16.73
N PRO A 304 -26.46 -17.81 -15.68
CA PRO A 304 -27.53 -18.27 -14.82
C PRO A 304 -28.11 -17.15 -13.96
N SER A 305 -29.39 -17.26 -13.62
CA SER A 305 -30.06 -16.48 -12.57
C SER A 305 -31.01 -17.42 -11.80
N MET A 306 -31.19 -17.17 -10.51
CA MET A 306 -31.95 -18.03 -9.61
C MET A 306 -32.95 -17.25 -8.74
N ALA A 307 -34.12 -17.86 -8.53
CA ALA A 307 -35.10 -17.40 -7.54
C ALA A 307 -35.65 -18.59 -6.73
N ILE A 308 -36.05 -18.33 -5.48
CA ILE A 308 -36.64 -19.37 -4.60
C ILE A 308 -38.09 -19.03 -4.29
N CYS A 309 -38.98 -19.96 -4.61
CA CYS A 309 -40.40 -19.84 -4.30
C CYS A 309 -40.66 -19.95 -2.79
N PRO A 310 -41.78 -19.40 -2.29
CA PRO A 310 -42.14 -19.47 -0.87
C PRO A 310 -42.27 -20.90 -0.30
N ASP A 311 -42.50 -21.91 -1.15
CA ASP A 311 -42.54 -23.33 -0.80
C ASP A 311 -41.15 -23.98 -0.71
N GLY A 312 -40.08 -23.23 -0.97
CA GLY A 312 -38.69 -23.69 -0.98
C GLY A 312 -38.26 -24.35 -2.30
N SER A 313 -39.10 -24.34 -3.34
CA SER A 313 -38.68 -24.77 -4.68
C SER A 313 -37.77 -23.74 -5.34
N TYR A 314 -36.81 -24.22 -6.11
CA TYR A 314 -35.80 -23.43 -6.80
C TYR A 314 -36.20 -23.25 -8.26
N ILE A 315 -36.06 -22.03 -8.77
CA ILE A 315 -36.21 -21.69 -10.18
C ILE A 315 -34.86 -21.23 -10.68
N PHE A 316 -34.39 -21.83 -11.77
CA PHE A 316 -33.18 -21.42 -12.46
C PHE A 316 -33.53 -21.02 -13.88
N THR A 317 -32.89 -19.98 -14.37
CA THR A 317 -32.91 -19.56 -15.77
C THR A 317 -31.50 -19.42 -16.31
N TRP A 318 -31.29 -19.70 -17.59
CA TRP A 318 -29.98 -19.55 -18.23
C TRP A 318 -30.12 -19.27 -19.72
N ARG A 319 -29.02 -18.78 -20.33
CA ARG A 319 -28.86 -18.67 -21.77
C ARG A 319 -28.32 -19.99 -22.31
N ASP A 320 -28.93 -20.51 -23.36
CA ASP A 320 -28.67 -21.83 -23.90
C ASP A 320 -28.33 -21.77 -25.40
N LYS A 321 -27.13 -22.20 -25.78
CA LYS A 321 -26.61 -22.14 -27.16
C LYS A 321 -26.85 -23.41 -27.98
N ARG A 322 -27.65 -24.37 -27.50
CA ARG A 322 -27.84 -25.68 -28.18
C ARG A 322 -28.42 -25.63 -29.59
N GLN A 323 -28.84 -24.46 -30.08
CA GLN A 323 -29.37 -24.21 -31.41
C GLN A 323 -28.31 -23.65 -32.38
N ASN A 324 -27.15 -24.31 -32.48
CA ASN A 324 -26.01 -23.89 -33.32
C ASN A 324 -25.52 -22.46 -32.98
N ASP A 325 -25.16 -22.22 -31.72
CA ASP A 325 -24.69 -20.92 -31.21
C ASP A 325 -25.69 -19.76 -31.35
N ASN A 326 -26.96 -20.08 -31.57
CA ASN A 326 -28.04 -19.11 -31.50
C ASN A 326 -28.70 -19.22 -30.12
N PRO A 327 -28.40 -18.31 -29.19
CA PRO A 327 -28.80 -18.48 -27.81
C PRO A 327 -30.31 -18.30 -27.63
N ARG A 328 -30.89 -19.08 -26.72
CA ARG A 328 -32.28 -19.02 -26.25
C ARG A 328 -32.33 -18.97 -24.74
N ILE A 329 -33.47 -18.59 -24.16
CA ILE A 329 -33.64 -18.64 -22.72
C ILE A 329 -34.33 -19.94 -22.32
N TYR A 330 -33.75 -20.62 -21.34
CA TYR A 330 -34.29 -21.84 -20.74
C TYR A 330 -34.50 -21.66 -19.25
N ALA A 331 -35.36 -22.51 -18.69
CA ALA A 331 -35.62 -22.55 -17.27
C ALA A 331 -35.82 -23.98 -16.75
N GLN A 332 -35.57 -24.16 -15.46
CA GLN A 332 -35.85 -25.40 -14.73
C GLN A 332 -36.39 -25.10 -13.34
N LYS A 333 -37.34 -25.92 -12.89
CA LYS A 333 -37.85 -25.93 -11.53
C LYS A 333 -37.38 -27.18 -10.80
N TYR A 334 -36.82 -27.00 -9.62
CA TYR A 334 -36.50 -28.07 -8.68
C TYR A 334 -37.34 -27.91 -7.42
N ASP A 335 -37.86 -29.00 -6.85
CA ASP A 335 -38.50 -28.92 -5.53
C ASP A 335 -37.47 -28.66 -4.41
N ALA A 336 -37.95 -28.48 -3.18
CA ALA A 336 -37.08 -28.26 -2.02
C ALA A 336 -36.09 -29.41 -1.74
N ASN A 337 -36.34 -30.61 -2.28
CA ASN A 337 -35.45 -31.77 -2.18
C ASN A 337 -34.49 -31.88 -3.38
N ARG A 338 -34.41 -30.85 -4.22
CA ARG A 338 -33.61 -30.81 -5.46
C ARG A 338 -34.03 -31.90 -6.46
N ILE A 339 -35.32 -32.24 -6.50
CA ILE A 339 -35.88 -33.12 -7.53
C ILE A 339 -36.42 -32.25 -8.67
N LYS A 340 -35.96 -32.54 -9.88
CA LYS A 340 -36.38 -31.88 -11.13
C LYS A 340 -37.89 -32.01 -11.35
N GLN A 341 -38.55 -30.90 -11.68
CA GLN A 341 -40.01 -30.82 -11.84
C GLN A 341 -40.45 -30.68 -13.30
N TRP A 342 -39.69 -30.00 -14.15
CA TRP A 342 -39.99 -29.92 -15.59
C TRP A 342 -39.10 -30.91 -16.36
N ASN A 343 -39.74 -31.74 -17.19
CA ASN A 343 -39.04 -32.70 -18.03
C ASN A 343 -39.66 -32.71 -19.44
N PRO A 344 -38.95 -32.22 -20.48
CA PRO A 344 -37.58 -31.68 -20.45
C PRO A 344 -37.46 -30.31 -19.76
N ASP A 345 -36.26 -29.72 -19.74
CA ASP A 345 -36.07 -28.30 -19.40
C ASP A 345 -36.99 -27.42 -20.25
N LEU A 346 -37.49 -26.34 -19.65
CA LEU A 346 -38.48 -25.48 -20.29
C LEU A 346 -37.78 -24.44 -21.17
N ALA A 347 -37.94 -24.54 -22.49
CA ALA A 347 -37.58 -23.47 -23.41
C ALA A 347 -38.57 -22.31 -23.25
N LEU A 348 -38.09 -21.14 -22.82
CA LEU A 348 -38.90 -19.94 -22.65
C LEU A 348 -39.06 -19.16 -23.95
N THR A 349 -38.09 -19.25 -24.85
CA THR A 349 -38.12 -18.56 -26.15
C THR A 349 -37.96 -19.55 -27.31
N THR A 350 -38.58 -19.23 -28.45
CA THR A 350 -38.38 -20.00 -29.70
C THR A 350 -37.63 -19.23 -30.78
N ALA A 351 -37.52 -17.91 -30.64
CA ALA A 351 -36.61 -17.07 -31.42
C ALA A 351 -35.13 -17.39 -31.08
N ASN A 352 -34.21 -16.79 -31.83
CA ASN A 352 -32.76 -16.94 -31.66
C ASN A 352 -32.17 -15.59 -31.24
N ASN A 353 -30.99 -15.59 -30.62
CA ASN A 353 -30.27 -14.39 -30.14
C ASN A 353 -30.90 -13.72 -28.90
N GLN A 354 -31.24 -14.52 -27.89
CA GLN A 354 -31.72 -14.05 -26.59
C GLN A 354 -30.64 -14.18 -25.53
N ASN A 355 -30.46 -13.16 -24.68
CA ASN A 355 -29.37 -13.09 -23.73
C ASN A 355 -29.78 -12.51 -22.37
N ASN A 356 -28.89 -12.68 -21.39
CA ASN A 356 -28.96 -12.08 -20.05
C ASN A 356 -30.32 -12.26 -19.35
N PRO A 357 -30.75 -13.52 -19.11
CA PRO A 357 -31.99 -13.75 -18.39
C PRO A 357 -31.84 -13.37 -16.92
N ASP A 358 -32.90 -12.82 -16.35
CA ASP A 358 -33.05 -12.63 -14.91
C ASP A 358 -34.43 -13.10 -14.45
N VAL A 359 -34.52 -13.67 -13.25
CA VAL A 359 -35.74 -14.31 -12.76
C VAL A 359 -36.15 -13.81 -11.37
N ALA A 360 -37.44 -13.55 -11.22
CA ALA A 360 -38.07 -13.29 -9.93
C ALA A 360 -39.34 -14.14 -9.76
N VAL A 361 -39.74 -14.38 -8.52
CA VAL A 361 -40.95 -15.14 -8.18
C VAL A 361 -41.85 -14.35 -7.26
N ASP A 362 -43.16 -14.47 -7.49
CA ASP A 362 -44.16 -13.82 -6.64
C ASP A 362 -44.54 -14.69 -5.43
N LYS A 363 -45.40 -14.15 -4.55
CA LYS A 363 -45.85 -14.83 -3.33
C LYS A 363 -46.61 -16.14 -3.58
N ASP A 364 -47.13 -16.34 -4.79
CA ASP A 364 -47.88 -17.54 -5.20
C ASP A 364 -47.00 -18.46 -6.08
N CYS A 365 -45.69 -18.16 -6.20
CA CYS A 365 -44.74 -18.87 -7.05
C CYS A 365 -45.12 -18.83 -8.55
N TYR A 366 -45.71 -17.73 -9.01
CA TYR A 366 -45.56 -17.37 -10.42
C TYR A 366 -44.17 -16.83 -10.66
N ILE A 367 -43.63 -17.21 -11.80
CA ILE A 367 -42.25 -16.98 -12.20
C ILE A 367 -42.27 -15.92 -13.27
N TYR A 368 -41.44 -14.89 -13.11
CA TYR A 368 -41.29 -13.81 -14.07
C TYR A 368 -39.85 -13.83 -14.54
N VAL A 369 -39.66 -13.94 -15.85
CA VAL A 369 -38.32 -13.98 -16.46
C VAL A 369 -38.22 -12.84 -17.44
N VAL A 370 -37.16 -12.05 -17.34
CA VAL A 370 -36.81 -10.97 -18.27
C VAL A 370 -35.54 -11.33 -19.03
N TRP A 371 -35.39 -10.88 -20.28
CA TRP A 371 -34.20 -11.09 -21.12
C TRP A 371 -34.10 -10.00 -22.18
N ASN A 372 -32.93 -9.85 -22.81
CA ASN A 372 -32.79 -9.06 -24.03
C ASN A 372 -32.81 -9.93 -25.30
N ASP A 373 -33.41 -9.43 -26.37
CA ASP A 373 -33.88 -10.20 -27.52
C ASP A 373 -33.62 -9.46 -28.84
N ASP A 374 -32.93 -10.10 -29.79
CA ASP A 374 -32.57 -9.52 -31.09
C ASP A 374 -33.52 -9.94 -32.23
N ARG A 375 -34.74 -10.43 -31.92
CA ARG A 375 -35.68 -10.91 -32.96
C ARG A 375 -36.09 -9.84 -33.98
N ASN A 376 -35.92 -8.55 -33.65
CA ASN A 376 -36.30 -7.42 -34.49
C ASN A 376 -35.11 -6.73 -35.18
N GLY A 377 -33.88 -7.24 -35.00
CA GLY A 377 -32.65 -6.68 -35.60
C GLY A 377 -31.94 -5.60 -34.77
N ASN A 378 -32.46 -5.32 -33.58
CA ASN A 378 -31.85 -4.59 -32.47
C ASN A 378 -32.19 -5.35 -31.17
N GLN A 379 -31.38 -5.18 -30.12
CA GLN A 379 -31.64 -5.78 -28.81
C GLN A 379 -32.80 -5.06 -28.12
N ASP A 380 -33.88 -5.76 -27.81
CA ASP A 380 -35.04 -5.23 -27.08
C ASP A 380 -35.23 -6.03 -25.78
N ILE A 381 -35.89 -5.46 -24.77
CA ILE A 381 -36.19 -6.16 -23.51
C ILE A 381 -37.57 -6.82 -23.59
N TYR A 382 -37.63 -8.11 -23.25
CA TYR A 382 -38.86 -8.88 -23.13
C TYR A 382 -38.96 -9.56 -21.77
N PHE A 383 -40.19 -9.80 -21.32
CA PHE A 383 -40.44 -10.60 -20.13
C PHE A 383 -41.67 -11.48 -20.27
N SER A 384 -41.70 -12.60 -19.55
CA SER A 384 -42.80 -13.55 -19.55
C SER A 384 -43.18 -13.98 -18.14
N LYS A 385 -44.45 -14.35 -17.97
CA LYS A 385 -45.00 -14.90 -16.75
C LYS A 385 -45.28 -16.38 -16.94
N ILE A 386 -44.77 -17.21 -16.03
CA ILE A 386 -44.85 -18.66 -16.06
C ILE A 386 -45.49 -19.14 -14.76
N ASN A 387 -46.45 -20.05 -14.85
CA ASN A 387 -47.03 -20.67 -13.66
C ASN A 387 -46.15 -21.81 -13.12
N SER A 388 -46.44 -22.29 -11.92
CA SER A 388 -45.66 -23.36 -11.27
C SER A 388 -45.58 -24.68 -12.06
N SER A 389 -46.47 -24.91 -13.03
CA SER A 389 -46.48 -26.07 -13.92
C SER A 389 -45.69 -25.86 -15.22
N GLY A 390 -45.05 -24.69 -15.41
CA GLY A 390 -44.26 -24.37 -16.60
C GLY A 390 -45.08 -23.82 -17.78
N ASN A 391 -46.35 -23.45 -17.58
CA ASN A 391 -47.13 -22.83 -18.65
C ASN A 391 -46.85 -21.34 -18.73
N GLN A 392 -46.49 -20.86 -19.92
CA GLN A 392 -46.25 -19.45 -20.21
C GLN A 392 -47.57 -18.73 -20.50
N GLU A 393 -47.86 -17.63 -19.80
CA GLU A 393 -49.12 -16.89 -19.97
C GLU A 393 -49.12 -15.94 -21.17
N TRP A 394 -47.93 -15.45 -21.59
CA TRP A 394 -47.79 -14.43 -22.64
C TRP A 394 -47.09 -14.92 -23.92
N GLY A 395 -47.02 -16.25 -24.13
CA GLY A 395 -46.28 -16.81 -25.26
C GLY A 395 -44.81 -16.35 -25.25
N GLU A 396 -44.30 -15.85 -26.37
CA GLU A 396 -42.91 -15.37 -26.56
C GLU A 396 -42.53 -14.08 -25.79
N GLY A 397 -43.27 -13.77 -24.73
CA GLY A 397 -43.05 -12.61 -23.86
C GLY A 397 -43.75 -11.32 -24.32
N LYS A 398 -43.81 -10.37 -23.40
CA LYS A 398 -44.22 -8.98 -23.66
C LYS A 398 -42.98 -8.12 -23.76
N LYS A 399 -42.99 -7.19 -24.72
CA LYS A 399 -41.95 -6.17 -24.85
C LYS A 399 -42.04 -5.18 -23.69
N VAL A 400 -40.90 -4.83 -23.10
CA VAL A 400 -40.77 -3.93 -21.93
C VAL A 400 -40.53 -2.51 -22.39
N ASP A 401 -39.53 -2.31 -23.23
CA ASP A 401 -39.26 -1.05 -23.90
C ASP A 401 -40.26 -0.84 -25.05
N THR A 402 -40.77 0.36 -25.18
CA THR A 402 -41.77 0.78 -26.17
C THR A 402 -41.46 2.16 -26.72
N GLN A 403 -40.38 2.78 -26.24
CA GLN A 403 -39.88 4.09 -26.63
C GLN A 403 -38.41 3.89 -26.99
N ALA A 404 -38.03 4.20 -28.23
CA ALA A 404 -36.69 3.93 -28.82
C ALA A 404 -36.46 2.53 -29.43
N GLU A 405 -37.44 2.09 -30.24
CA GLU A 405 -37.45 0.86 -31.05
C GLU A 405 -36.29 0.65 -32.04
N SER A 406 -35.34 1.58 -32.15
CA SER A 406 -34.18 1.49 -33.06
C SER A 406 -32.84 1.46 -32.34
N ALA A 407 -32.85 1.52 -31.01
CA ALA A 407 -31.66 1.46 -30.18
C ALA A 407 -31.56 0.08 -29.53
N ASP A 408 -30.38 -0.28 -29.04
CA ASP A 408 -30.17 -1.50 -28.27
C ASP A 408 -30.50 -1.28 -26.79
N GLN A 409 -31.25 -2.21 -26.21
CA GLN A 409 -31.53 -2.37 -24.79
C GLN A 409 -31.01 -3.72 -24.30
N THR A 410 -30.23 -3.71 -23.22
CA THR A 410 -29.49 -4.90 -22.76
C THR A 410 -29.41 -4.98 -21.23
N ILE A 411 -28.98 -6.13 -20.71
CA ILE A 411 -28.73 -6.38 -19.28
C ILE A 411 -29.95 -6.02 -18.42
N PRO A 412 -31.10 -6.67 -18.64
CA PRO A 412 -32.27 -6.42 -17.81
C PRO A 412 -32.13 -7.07 -16.42
N GLN A 413 -32.78 -6.48 -15.43
CA GLN A 413 -33.04 -7.10 -14.13
C GLN A 413 -34.52 -6.92 -13.77
N ILE A 414 -35.07 -7.85 -13.00
CA ILE A 414 -36.47 -7.84 -12.56
C ILE A 414 -36.56 -8.03 -11.04
N ILE A 415 -37.42 -7.25 -10.41
CA ILE A 415 -37.78 -7.43 -9.00
C ILE A 415 -39.28 -7.23 -8.80
N ILE A 416 -39.85 -7.98 -7.86
CA ILE A 416 -41.28 -7.98 -7.55
C ILE A 416 -41.47 -7.49 -6.13
N ASN A 417 -42.44 -6.60 -5.91
CA ASN A 417 -42.72 -6.13 -4.56
C ASN A 417 -43.31 -7.26 -3.68
N ALA A 418 -43.17 -7.13 -2.35
CA ALA A 418 -43.56 -8.18 -1.41
C ALA A 418 -45.05 -8.57 -1.48
N SER A 419 -45.93 -7.63 -1.87
CA SER A 419 -47.37 -7.87 -2.06
C SER A 419 -47.73 -8.47 -3.43
N SER A 420 -46.76 -8.59 -4.34
CA SER A 420 -46.94 -9.10 -5.71
C SER A 420 -47.96 -8.31 -6.52
N THR A 421 -48.02 -6.99 -6.28
CA THR A 421 -48.92 -6.08 -7.00
C THR A 421 -48.23 -5.36 -8.14
N PHE A 422 -46.90 -5.32 -8.16
CA PHE A 422 -46.11 -4.71 -9.21
C PHE A 422 -44.76 -5.39 -9.41
N GLU A 423 -44.30 -5.37 -10.66
CA GLU A 423 -42.95 -5.73 -11.06
C GLU A 423 -42.21 -4.47 -11.51
N TYR A 424 -40.91 -4.41 -11.24
CA TYR A 424 -40.03 -3.35 -11.72
C TYR A 424 -38.94 -3.99 -12.57
N ILE A 425 -38.75 -3.46 -13.78
CA ILE A 425 -37.72 -3.91 -14.70
C ILE A 425 -36.79 -2.74 -14.96
N ILE A 426 -35.49 -2.98 -14.86
CA ILE A 426 -34.41 -2.03 -15.15
C ILE A 426 -33.53 -2.60 -16.26
N TRP A 427 -32.97 -1.75 -17.12
CA TRP A 427 -32.09 -2.15 -18.22
C TRP A 427 -31.10 -1.04 -18.60
N GLN A 428 -30.10 -1.41 -19.38
CA GLN A 428 -29.17 -0.52 -20.06
C GLN A 428 -29.72 -0.14 -21.44
N ASP A 429 -29.69 1.13 -21.81
CA ASP A 429 -30.34 1.65 -23.00
C ASP A 429 -29.45 2.61 -23.80
N SER A 430 -29.29 2.34 -25.10
CA SER A 430 -28.40 3.11 -25.99
C SER A 430 -29.11 4.19 -26.82
N ARG A 431 -30.37 4.55 -26.51
CA ARG A 431 -31.18 5.48 -27.32
C ARG A 431 -30.60 6.88 -27.54
N ASN A 432 -29.61 7.27 -26.73
CA ASN A 432 -28.96 8.58 -26.77
C ASN A 432 -27.49 8.49 -27.27
N ASP A 433 -27.16 7.45 -28.05
CA ASP A 433 -25.79 7.13 -28.52
C ASP A 433 -24.78 6.81 -27.39
N VAL A 434 -25.26 6.76 -26.15
CA VAL A 434 -24.55 6.34 -24.94
C VAL A 434 -25.50 5.45 -24.14
N ASN A 435 -24.92 4.51 -23.38
CA ASN A 435 -25.72 3.65 -22.51
C ASN A 435 -26.14 4.43 -21.27
N ASP A 436 -27.44 4.58 -21.07
CA ASP A 436 -28.09 5.12 -19.90
C ASP A 436 -28.85 4.00 -19.16
N ILE A 437 -29.24 4.22 -17.92
CA ILE A 437 -30.04 3.25 -17.16
C ILE A 437 -31.50 3.65 -17.21
N TYR A 438 -32.38 2.75 -17.63
CA TYR A 438 -33.82 2.98 -17.69
C TYR A 438 -34.60 1.95 -16.89
N ALA A 439 -35.78 2.34 -16.40
CA ALA A 439 -36.69 1.44 -15.72
C ALA A 439 -38.15 1.66 -16.09
N GLN A 440 -38.97 0.65 -15.85
CA GLN A 440 -40.42 0.68 -15.98
C GLN A 440 -41.10 -0.17 -14.88
N LYS A 441 -42.29 0.26 -14.48
CA LYS A 441 -43.17 -0.44 -13.54
C LYS A 441 -44.29 -1.16 -14.28
N PHE A 442 -44.57 -2.40 -13.91
CA PHE A 442 -45.61 -3.22 -14.52
C PHE A 442 -46.62 -3.73 -13.49
N THR A 443 -47.85 -3.98 -13.94
CA THR A 443 -48.82 -4.79 -13.19
C THR A 443 -48.57 -6.29 -13.44
N PRO A 444 -49.05 -7.21 -12.59
CA PRO A 444 -48.95 -8.66 -12.79
C PRO A 444 -49.58 -9.23 -14.07
N ALA A 445 -50.40 -8.43 -14.75
CA ALA A 445 -50.90 -8.74 -16.08
C ALA A 445 -49.93 -8.32 -17.21
N GLY A 446 -48.75 -7.78 -16.89
CA GLY A 446 -47.73 -7.28 -17.80
C GLY A 446 -48.11 -5.99 -18.53
N ASN A 447 -48.73 -5.03 -17.84
CA ASN A 447 -49.07 -3.72 -18.42
C ASN A 447 -48.22 -2.64 -17.75
N GLY A 448 -47.59 -1.77 -18.54
CA GLY A 448 -46.80 -0.64 -18.04
C GLY A 448 -47.65 0.35 -17.24
N VAL A 449 -47.11 0.82 -16.11
CA VAL A 449 -47.80 1.68 -15.15
C VAL A 449 -47.30 3.12 -15.24
N TRP A 450 -45.99 3.35 -15.35
CA TRP A 450 -45.51 4.72 -15.54
C TRP A 450 -45.81 5.20 -16.95
N ALA A 451 -46.18 6.49 -17.07
CA ALA A 451 -46.55 7.09 -18.35
C ALA A 451 -45.43 7.07 -19.40
N SER A 452 -44.18 6.98 -18.95
CA SER A 452 -42.99 6.81 -19.78
C SER A 452 -41.99 5.92 -19.07
N GLU A 453 -41.07 5.34 -19.83
CA GLU A 453 -39.86 4.76 -19.28
C GLU A 453 -39.04 5.85 -18.58
N LYS A 454 -38.40 5.49 -17.48
CA LYS A 454 -37.69 6.43 -16.60
C LYS A 454 -36.20 6.24 -16.74
N ARG A 455 -35.49 7.26 -17.22
CA ARG A 455 -34.03 7.36 -17.06
C ARG A 455 -33.73 7.50 -15.57
N ILE A 456 -32.89 6.61 -15.04
CA ILE A 456 -32.56 6.47 -13.62
C ILE A 456 -31.35 7.33 -13.25
N ASN A 457 -30.33 7.34 -14.09
CA ASN A 457 -29.17 8.21 -13.89
C ASN A 457 -29.53 9.67 -14.17
N THR A 458 -29.02 10.57 -13.34
CA THR A 458 -29.38 12.01 -13.34
C THR A 458 -28.27 12.91 -13.85
N ASP A 459 -27.15 12.35 -14.32
CA ASP A 459 -26.10 13.13 -14.92
C ASP A 459 -26.56 13.85 -16.19
N ALA A 460 -25.90 14.99 -16.44
CA ALA A 460 -26.07 15.77 -17.65
C ALA A 460 -24.94 15.53 -18.67
N THR A 461 -24.13 14.49 -18.47
CA THR A 461 -22.97 14.18 -19.33
C THR A 461 -23.36 13.16 -20.40
N THR A 462 -22.44 12.88 -21.32
CA THR A 462 -22.55 11.77 -22.28
C THR A 462 -21.75 10.57 -21.78
N ALA A 463 -21.79 10.33 -20.46
CA ALA A 463 -21.10 9.21 -19.86
C ALA A 463 -21.86 7.91 -20.16
N THR A 464 -21.14 6.80 -20.25
CA THR A 464 -21.75 5.47 -20.33
C THR A 464 -22.03 4.95 -18.92
N GLN A 465 -23.18 4.33 -18.74
CA GLN A 465 -23.58 3.58 -17.57
C GLN A 465 -23.81 2.11 -17.94
N GLY A 466 -23.64 1.20 -16.98
CA GLY A 466 -23.94 -0.21 -17.22
C GLY A 466 -24.00 -1.07 -15.96
N MET A 467 -24.34 -2.34 -16.20
CA MET A 467 -24.57 -3.37 -15.16
C MET A 467 -25.51 -2.88 -14.06
N PRO A 468 -26.74 -2.46 -14.40
CA PRO A 468 -27.68 -1.96 -13.42
C PRO A 468 -28.15 -3.06 -12.46
N LYS A 469 -28.36 -2.67 -11.21
CA LYS A 469 -29.02 -3.46 -10.16
C LYS A 469 -30.15 -2.67 -9.53
N ILE A 470 -31.16 -3.38 -9.02
CA ILE A 470 -32.34 -2.79 -8.38
C ILE A 470 -32.66 -3.54 -7.09
N GLN A 471 -33.04 -2.79 -6.04
CA GLN A 471 -33.60 -3.33 -4.80
C GLN A 471 -34.85 -2.53 -4.39
N ILE A 472 -35.81 -3.20 -3.75
CA ILE A 472 -37.03 -2.57 -3.22
C ILE A 472 -36.97 -2.56 -1.70
N ASP A 473 -37.24 -1.40 -1.10
CA ASP A 473 -37.42 -1.27 0.34
C ASP A 473 -38.71 -1.96 0.79
N THR A 474 -38.56 -3.18 1.28
CA THR A 474 -39.69 -4.00 1.75
C THR A 474 -40.14 -3.65 3.17
N MET A 475 -39.49 -2.69 3.84
CA MET A 475 -39.84 -2.28 5.21
C MET A 475 -40.94 -1.23 5.29
N ILE A 476 -41.27 -0.60 4.18
CA ILE A 476 -42.26 0.49 4.14
C ILE A 476 -43.67 -0.10 4.00
N ILE A 477 -44.65 0.65 4.51
CA ILE A 477 -46.08 0.38 4.32
C ILE A 477 -46.37 0.15 2.83
N GLU A 478 -47.13 -0.91 2.53
CA GLU A 478 -47.57 -1.24 1.17
C GLU A 478 -48.12 -0.01 0.44
N GLY A 479 -47.63 0.21 -0.79
CA GLY A 479 -48.03 1.38 -1.59
C GLY A 479 -47.26 2.66 -1.27
N ASN A 480 -46.07 2.59 -0.67
CA ASN A 480 -45.12 3.70 -0.60
C ASN A 480 -43.66 3.20 -0.72
N GLU A 481 -43.43 2.24 -1.62
CA GLU A 481 -42.13 1.58 -1.77
C GLU A 481 -41.07 2.58 -2.27
N ASN A 482 -39.86 2.46 -1.72
CA ASN A 482 -38.66 3.08 -2.30
C ASN A 482 -37.93 2.06 -3.16
N LEU A 483 -37.45 2.52 -4.31
CA LEU A 483 -36.60 1.78 -5.23
C LEU A 483 -35.19 2.33 -5.11
N TYR A 484 -34.23 1.45 -4.96
CA TYR A 484 -32.80 1.79 -4.99
C TYR A 484 -32.19 1.13 -6.21
N PHE A 485 -31.21 1.83 -6.79
CA PHE A 485 -30.53 1.39 -7.99
C PHE A 485 -29.02 1.52 -7.80
N ALA A 486 -28.24 0.66 -8.45
CA ALA A 486 -26.79 0.77 -8.54
C ALA A 486 -26.31 0.47 -9.96
N TRP A 487 -25.26 1.12 -10.42
CA TRP A 487 -24.64 0.89 -11.74
C TRP A 487 -23.18 1.37 -11.72
N TYR A 488 -22.37 0.95 -12.69
CA TYR A 488 -21.09 1.62 -12.95
C TYR A 488 -21.29 2.79 -13.93
N ASP A 489 -20.51 3.86 -13.77
CA ASP A 489 -20.66 5.10 -14.51
C ASP A 489 -19.31 5.72 -14.89
N ASN A 490 -19.13 6.10 -16.16
CA ASN A 490 -17.87 6.67 -16.66
C ASN A 490 -17.82 8.21 -16.66
N ARG A 491 -18.69 8.90 -15.92
CA ARG A 491 -18.72 10.38 -15.90
C ARG A 491 -17.43 11.01 -15.35
N ASN A 492 -16.61 10.23 -14.67
CA ASN A 492 -15.33 10.63 -14.08
C ASN A 492 -14.10 10.27 -14.94
N SER A 493 -14.28 9.79 -16.18
CA SER A 493 -13.23 9.25 -17.07
C SER A 493 -12.63 7.91 -16.63
N ASN A 494 -13.24 7.29 -15.64
CA ASN A 494 -13.08 5.91 -15.17
C ASN A 494 -14.47 5.44 -14.71
N ASN A 495 -14.73 4.14 -14.73
CA ASN A 495 -15.96 3.59 -14.19
C ASN A 495 -15.94 3.68 -12.67
N ASP A 496 -16.96 4.31 -12.11
CA ASP A 496 -17.22 4.43 -10.68
C ASP A 496 -18.60 3.83 -10.36
N ILE A 497 -18.82 3.35 -9.14
CA ILE A 497 -20.14 2.85 -8.74
C ILE A 497 -21.02 4.01 -8.30
N PHE A 498 -22.19 4.14 -8.91
CA PHE A 498 -23.19 5.13 -8.55
C PHE A 498 -24.50 4.47 -8.11
N SER A 499 -25.26 5.19 -7.30
CA SER A 499 -26.58 4.79 -6.84
C SER A 499 -27.57 5.95 -6.83
N GLN A 500 -28.85 5.62 -6.95
CA GLN A 500 -29.96 6.56 -6.90
C GLN A 500 -31.18 5.93 -6.23
N LYS A 501 -32.04 6.77 -5.65
CA LYS A 501 -33.27 6.38 -4.98
C LYS A 501 -34.48 7.02 -5.65
N TYR A 502 -35.49 6.22 -5.97
CA TYR A 502 -36.78 6.66 -6.48
C TYR A 502 -37.91 6.19 -5.57
N ASN A 503 -39.08 6.81 -5.67
CA ASN A 503 -40.31 6.26 -5.13
C ASN A 503 -41.02 5.36 -6.16
N GLN A 504 -42.01 4.60 -5.72
CA GLN A 504 -42.83 3.71 -6.55
C GLN A 504 -43.52 4.38 -7.76
N ASP A 505 -43.65 5.72 -7.75
CA ASP A 505 -44.29 6.50 -8.83
C ASP A 505 -43.27 6.94 -9.89
N GLY A 506 -42.00 6.56 -9.73
CA GLY A 506 -40.93 6.87 -10.67
C GLY A 506 -40.43 8.31 -10.53
N ASN A 507 -40.50 8.88 -9.32
CA ASN A 507 -39.91 10.18 -8.99
C ASN A 507 -38.64 10.02 -8.17
N ASN A 508 -37.62 10.81 -8.50
CA ASN A 508 -36.35 10.87 -7.78
C ASN A 508 -36.58 11.32 -6.33
N VAL A 509 -35.94 10.62 -5.40
CA VAL A 509 -35.97 10.93 -3.97
C VAL A 509 -34.65 11.57 -3.53
N TRP A 510 -33.50 11.05 -3.97
CA TRP A 510 -32.24 11.79 -3.79
C TRP A 510 -32.10 12.86 -4.88
N ALA A 511 -31.52 13.99 -4.50
CA ALA A 511 -31.39 15.14 -5.40
C ALA A 511 -30.40 14.89 -6.55
N ASN A 512 -29.39 14.06 -6.32
CA ASN A 512 -28.36 13.68 -7.29
C ASN A 512 -28.00 12.20 -7.12
N ASP A 513 -27.35 11.63 -8.12
CA ASP A 513 -26.73 10.31 -7.98
C ASP A 513 -25.59 10.36 -6.95
N THR A 514 -25.42 9.29 -6.20
CA THR A 514 -24.38 9.17 -5.17
C THR A 514 -23.30 8.22 -5.64
N ARG A 515 -22.04 8.69 -5.72
CA ARG A 515 -20.87 7.81 -5.91
C ARG A 515 -20.67 6.98 -4.65
N ILE A 516 -20.64 5.65 -4.79
CA ILE A 516 -20.56 4.69 -3.69
C ILE A 516 -19.12 4.45 -3.28
N ASN A 517 -18.23 4.16 -4.23
CA ASN A 517 -16.81 3.94 -3.98
C ASN A 517 -16.13 5.25 -3.55
N THR A 518 -15.19 5.14 -2.61
CA THR A 518 -14.51 6.30 -2.01
C THR A 518 -13.00 6.32 -2.18
N ASP A 519 -12.48 5.53 -3.11
CA ASP A 519 -11.11 5.66 -3.56
C ASP A 519 -10.84 7.04 -4.17
N ALA A 520 -9.56 7.41 -4.14
CA ALA A 520 -9.01 8.59 -4.78
C ALA A 520 -8.24 8.25 -6.06
N THR A 521 -8.37 7.02 -6.56
CA THR A 521 -7.68 6.56 -7.77
C THR A 521 -8.50 6.90 -9.01
N THR A 522 -7.93 6.67 -10.18
CA THR A 522 -8.62 6.81 -11.49
C THR A 522 -8.76 5.44 -12.14
N THR A 523 -8.91 4.41 -11.32
CA THR A 523 -9.00 3.01 -11.74
C THR A 523 -10.46 2.62 -11.90
N GLU A 524 -10.71 1.49 -12.55
CA GLU A 524 -12.07 1.03 -12.85
C GLU A 524 -12.74 0.35 -11.66
N GLN A 525 -14.01 0.66 -11.44
CA GLN A 525 -14.93 -0.03 -10.55
C GLN A 525 -16.16 -0.50 -11.33
N MET A 526 -16.48 -1.78 -11.26
CA MET A 526 -17.50 -2.41 -12.11
C MET A 526 -18.34 -3.43 -11.34
N ASN A 527 -19.35 -3.99 -12.02
CA ASN A 527 -20.21 -5.09 -11.55
C ASN A 527 -20.69 -4.91 -10.10
N PRO A 528 -21.44 -3.82 -9.80
CA PRO A 528 -21.97 -3.65 -8.46
C PRO A 528 -23.08 -4.66 -8.18
N ASP A 529 -23.21 -5.04 -6.92
CA ASP A 529 -24.41 -5.65 -6.36
C ASP A 529 -24.67 -5.10 -4.96
N PHE A 530 -25.91 -5.14 -4.49
CA PHE A 530 -26.24 -4.58 -3.19
C PHE A 530 -27.53 -5.13 -2.60
N VAL A 531 -27.63 -5.05 -1.28
CA VAL A 531 -28.83 -5.38 -0.51
C VAL A 531 -29.29 -4.21 0.36
N ILE A 532 -30.59 -4.15 0.59
CA ILE A 532 -31.20 -3.33 1.65
C ILE A 532 -31.35 -4.24 2.86
N SER A 533 -30.55 -4.00 3.89
CA SER A 533 -30.52 -4.86 5.07
C SER A 533 -31.69 -4.61 6.01
N ASN A 534 -31.96 -5.60 6.86
CA ASN A 534 -32.92 -5.50 7.94
C ASN A 534 -32.65 -4.35 8.94
N ASP A 535 -31.44 -3.82 8.96
CA ASP A 535 -31.04 -2.67 9.78
C ASP A 535 -31.32 -1.30 9.14
N ASN A 536 -31.97 -1.28 7.96
CA ASN A 536 -32.31 -0.10 7.16
C ASN A 536 -31.07 0.66 6.64
N TYR A 537 -29.99 -0.07 6.36
CA TYR A 537 -28.83 0.39 5.61
C TYR A 537 -28.70 -0.35 4.27
N LEU A 538 -27.91 0.24 3.38
CA LEU A 538 -27.56 -0.27 2.07
C LEU A 538 -26.12 -0.80 2.13
N TYR A 539 -25.93 -2.05 1.70
CA TYR A 539 -24.62 -2.69 1.64
C TYR A 539 -24.29 -2.99 0.18
N TYR A 540 -23.32 -2.27 -0.35
CA TYR A 540 -22.85 -2.40 -1.72
C TYR A 540 -21.59 -3.24 -1.77
N THR A 541 -21.47 -4.08 -2.78
CA THR A 541 -20.24 -4.78 -3.17
C THR A 541 -19.93 -4.52 -4.64
N TRP A 542 -18.67 -4.47 -5.02
CA TRP A 542 -18.23 -4.26 -6.41
C TRP A 542 -16.81 -4.79 -6.62
N GLN A 543 -16.40 -4.94 -7.88
CA GLN A 543 -15.00 -5.23 -8.23
C GLN A 543 -14.22 -3.94 -8.50
N ASP A 544 -12.98 -3.85 -8.04
CA ASP A 544 -12.21 -2.61 -7.96
C ASP A 544 -10.75 -2.79 -8.37
N ALA A 545 -10.29 -2.03 -9.37
CA ALA A 545 -8.94 -2.13 -9.93
C ALA A 545 -7.89 -1.24 -9.23
N ARG A 546 -8.18 -0.65 -8.05
CA ARG A 546 -7.30 0.34 -7.39
C ARG A 546 -5.90 -0.16 -7.04
N PHE A 547 -5.65 -1.47 -7.06
CA PHE A 547 -4.34 -2.08 -6.80
C PHE A 547 -3.70 -2.77 -8.03
N GLY A 548 -4.23 -2.54 -9.23
CA GLY A 548 -3.67 -3.04 -10.49
C GLY A 548 -4.45 -4.21 -11.12
N ASN A 549 -5.08 -5.02 -10.27
CA ASN A 549 -6.04 -6.09 -10.60
C ASN A 549 -7.38 -5.80 -9.91
N TYR A 550 -8.46 -6.45 -10.35
CA TYR A 550 -9.74 -6.35 -9.66
C TYR A 550 -9.70 -7.11 -8.34
N ASP A 551 -10.09 -6.43 -7.26
CA ASP A 551 -10.35 -6.98 -5.93
C ASP A 551 -11.82 -6.72 -5.57
N ILE A 552 -12.41 -7.47 -4.63
CA ILE A 552 -13.79 -7.23 -4.20
C ILE A 552 -13.81 -6.23 -3.05
N PHE A 553 -14.59 -5.16 -3.19
CA PHE A 553 -14.77 -4.14 -2.16
C PHE A 553 -16.23 -3.99 -1.77
N SER A 554 -16.46 -3.50 -0.56
CA SER A 554 -17.80 -3.15 -0.09
C SER A 554 -17.85 -1.84 0.67
N GLN A 555 -19.04 -1.24 0.72
CA GLN A 555 -19.33 -0.02 1.47
C GLN A 555 -20.75 -0.03 2.02
N LYS A 556 -20.94 0.60 3.17
CA LYS A 556 -22.22 0.76 3.85
C LYS A 556 -22.71 2.21 3.77
N TYR A 557 -23.95 2.40 3.35
CA TYR A 557 -24.62 3.70 3.30
C TYR A 557 -25.96 3.64 4.03
N ASP A 558 -26.44 4.78 4.54
CA ASP A 558 -27.82 4.89 4.97
C ASP A 558 -28.78 5.14 3.78
N THR A 559 -30.07 5.07 4.06
CA THR A 559 -31.15 5.30 3.08
C THR A 559 -31.30 6.77 2.62
N ASN A 560 -30.48 7.68 3.16
CA ASN A 560 -30.40 9.10 2.82
C ASN A 560 -29.05 9.44 2.13
N SER A 561 -28.39 8.44 1.53
CA SER A 561 -27.12 8.56 0.82
C SER A 561 -25.93 9.03 1.66
N ALA A 562 -25.95 8.84 2.98
CA ALA A 562 -24.81 9.12 3.84
C ALA A 562 -23.93 7.89 4.01
N LYS A 563 -22.61 8.06 3.77
CA LYS A 563 -21.61 7.01 3.97
C LYS A 563 -21.47 6.67 5.45
N ILE A 564 -21.42 5.37 5.77
CA ILE A 564 -21.32 4.85 7.14
C ILE A 564 -19.94 4.32 7.48
N TRP A 565 -19.35 3.42 6.69
CA TRP A 565 -17.98 2.98 6.97
C TRP A 565 -16.98 4.07 6.57
N ALA A 566 -15.92 4.23 7.37
CA ALA A 566 -14.93 5.26 7.13
C ALA A 566 -14.23 5.08 5.77
N ASN A 567 -13.88 3.85 5.45
CA ASN A 567 -13.20 3.43 4.23
C ASN A 567 -14.01 2.33 3.53
N ASP A 568 -13.73 2.11 2.25
CA ASP A 568 -14.20 0.90 1.56
C ASP A 568 -13.44 -0.30 2.14
N VAL A 569 -14.16 -1.40 2.35
CA VAL A 569 -13.64 -2.63 2.96
C VAL A 569 -13.32 -3.63 1.86
N ARG A 570 -12.08 -4.10 1.78
CA ARG A 570 -11.73 -5.22 0.89
C ARG A 570 -12.26 -6.53 1.45
N ILE A 571 -12.99 -7.28 0.62
CA ILE A 571 -13.68 -8.52 0.98
C ILE A 571 -12.81 -9.75 0.76
N ASN A 572 -12.13 -9.87 -0.38
CA ASN A 572 -11.20 -10.95 -0.64
C ASN A 572 -9.92 -10.81 0.24
N SER A 573 -9.27 -11.93 0.53
CA SER A 573 -7.98 -12.02 1.22
C SER A 573 -6.79 -12.06 0.27
N ASP A 574 -7.04 -12.31 -1.02
CA ASP A 574 -6.01 -12.23 -2.05
C ASP A 574 -5.47 -10.80 -2.14
N ILE A 575 -4.15 -10.71 -2.23
CA ILE A 575 -3.39 -9.47 -2.43
C ILE A 575 -2.41 -9.62 -3.61
N GLY A 576 -2.49 -10.75 -4.32
CA GLY A 576 -1.71 -11.01 -5.52
C GLY A 576 -2.23 -10.25 -6.72
N GLU A 577 -1.70 -10.59 -7.90
CA GLU A 577 -2.03 -9.92 -9.17
C GLU A 577 -3.23 -10.54 -9.90
N SER A 578 -3.95 -11.48 -9.27
CA SER A 578 -5.07 -12.18 -9.91
C SER A 578 -6.36 -11.40 -9.74
N SER A 579 -7.23 -11.41 -10.75
CA SER A 579 -8.51 -10.71 -10.65
C SER A 579 -9.54 -11.48 -9.84
N GLN A 580 -10.33 -10.73 -9.09
CA GLN A 580 -11.58 -11.13 -8.46
C GLN A 580 -12.73 -10.33 -9.07
N ASP A 581 -13.70 -11.02 -9.66
CA ASP A 581 -14.70 -10.42 -10.54
C ASP A 581 -16.14 -10.84 -10.16
N VAL A 582 -17.11 -10.10 -10.68
CA VAL A 582 -18.56 -10.40 -10.63
C VAL A 582 -19.06 -10.79 -9.23
N PRO A 583 -18.98 -9.87 -8.24
CA PRO A 583 -19.44 -10.17 -6.91
C PRO A 583 -20.98 -10.18 -6.81
N ALA A 584 -21.52 -11.05 -5.98
CA ALA A 584 -22.93 -11.05 -5.59
C ALA A 584 -23.07 -11.12 -4.05
N ILE A 585 -24.07 -10.45 -3.49
CA ILE A 585 -24.25 -10.28 -2.03
C ILE A 585 -25.65 -10.65 -1.57
N ILE A 586 -25.76 -11.33 -0.41
CA ILE A 586 -27.04 -11.59 0.26
C ILE A 586 -26.91 -11.45 1.78
N GLU A 587 -27.96 -10.94 2.44
CA GLU A 587 -28.05 -10.85 3.90
C GLU A 587 -28.64 -12.14 4.50
N ASP A 588 -28.07 -12.63 5.61
CA ASP A 588 -28.60 -13.73 6.41
C ASP A 588 -29.58 -13.26 7.51
N ASN A 589 -30.30 -14.20 8.13
CA ASN A 589 -31.26 -13.89 9.19
C ASN A 589 -30.63 -13.30 10.48
N SER A 590 -29.30 -13.21 10.55
CA SER A 590 -28.53 -12.68 11.69
C SER A 590 -27.83 -11.35 11.36
N ASN A 591 -28.20 -10.69 10.26
CA ASN A 591 -27.60 -9.43 9.77
C ASN A 591 -26.10 -9.57 9.43
N ASN A 592 -25.70 -10.74 8.92
CA ASN A 592 -24.42 -10.93 8.28
C ASN A 592 -24.63 -11.04 6.77
N PHE A 593 -23.56 -10.80 6.00
CA PHE A 593 -23.62 -10.77 4.54
C PHE A 593 -22.71 -11.83 3.97
N TYR A 594 -23.26 -12.67 3.11
CA TYR A 594 -22.48 -13.58 2.27
C TYR A 594 -22.18 -12.88 0.96
N ILE A 595 -20.92 -12.88 0.56
CA ILE A 595 -20.47 -12.31 -0.70
C ILE A 595 -19.75 -13.42 -1.45
N VAL A 596 -20.19 -13.71 -2.67
CA VAL A 596 -19.53 -14.65 -3.59
C VAL A 596 -18.92 -13.89 -4.76
N TRP A 597 -17.85 -14.42 -5.35
CA TRP A 597 -17.19 -13.83 -6.52
C TRP A 597 -16.42 -14.88 -7.33
N GLU A 598 -16.04 -14.50 -8.54
CA GLU A 598 -15.11 -15.23 -9.41
C GLU A 598 -13.66 -14.95 -9.04
N ASP A 599 -12.85 -15.98 -8.83
CA ASP A 599 -11.49 -15.82 -8.33
C ASP A 599 -10.45 -16.55 -9.18
N ASN A 600 -9.51 -15.79 -9.75
CA ASN A 600 -8.50 -16.31 -10.66
C ASN A 600 -7.17 -16.69 -9.99
N ARG A 601 -7.08 -16.69 -8.64
CA ARG A 601 -5.79 -16.81 -7.92
C ARG A 601 -5.02 -18.12 -8.14
N TYR A 602 -5.64 -19.14 -8.75
CA TYR A 602 -5.02 -20.43 -9.07
C TYR A 602 -4.93 -20.73 -10.58
N GLY A 603 -5.06 -19.70 -11.42
CA GLY A 603 -4.84 -19.80 -12.87
C GLY A 603 -6.09 -20.11 -13.71
N ASN A 604 -7.19 -20.53 -13.08
CA ASN A 604 -8.54 -20.51 -13.64
C ASN A 604 -9.47 -19.83 -12.63
N SER A 605 -10.60 -19.31 -13.10
CA SER A 605 -11.64 -18.75 -12.22
C SER A 605 -12.37 -19.86 -11.47
N ASP A 606 -12.41 -19.78 -10.15
CA ASP A 606 -13.23 -20.60 -9.24
C ASP A 606 -14.23 -19.69 -8.51
N ILE A 607 -15.30 -20.23 -7.91
CA ILE A 607 -16.23 -19.42 -7.10
C ILE A 607 -15.77 -19.41 -5.65
N PHE A 608 -15.48 -18.23 -5.12
CA PHE A 608 -15.10 -18.01 -3.73
C PHE A 608 -16.16 -17.24 -2.97
N MET A 609 -16.06 -17.28 -1.63
CA MET A 609 -16.99 -16.63 -0.74
C MET A 609 -16.31 -16.11 0.53
N GLN A 610 -16.83 -15.00 1.04
CA GLN A 610 -16.55 -14.43 2.35
C GLN A 610 -17.88 -14.14 3.06
N LYS A 611 -17.87 -14.16 4.39
CA LYS A 611 -19.00 -13.73 5.22
C LYS A 611 -18.55 -12.54 6.04
N ILE A 612 -19.32 -11.46 6.07
CA ILE A 612 -19.01 -10.28 6.88
C ILE A 612 -20.16 -9.94 7.83
N ASP A 613 -19.85 -9.29 8.95
CA ASP A 613 -20.86 -8.67 9.80
C ASP A 613 -21.27 -7.27 9.30
N SER A 614 -22.21 -6.63 9.99
CA SER A 614 -22.70 -5.28 9.70
C SER A 614 -21.66 -4.16 9.83
N ASP A 615 -20.52 -4.44 10.46
CA ASP A 615 -19.39 -3.52 10.62
C ASP A 615 -18.30 -3.78 9.55
N GLY A 616 -18.49 -4.77 8.68
CA GLY A 616 -17.55 -5.14 7.62
C GLY A 616 -16.44 -6.08 8.09
N ASN A 617 -16.53 -6.66 9.29
CA ASN A 617 -15.54 -7.63 9.76
C ASN A 617 -15.79 -8.99 9.12
N LYS A 618 -14.73 -9.61 8.61
CA LYS A 618 -14.75 -10.98 8.09
C LYS A 618 -15.06 -11.98 9.21
N LEU A 619 -16.02 -12.86 8.98
CA LEU A 619 -16.52 -13.86 9.92
C LEU A 619 -16.04 -15.27 9.59
N ILE A 620 -15.65 -15.53 8.34
CA ILE A 620 -14.94 -16.77 7.99
C ILE A 620 -13.45 -16.49 7.87
N GLU A 621 -12.64 -17.41 8.40
CA GLU A 621 -11.21 -17.18 8.67
C GLU A 621 -10.37 -16.98 7.41
N PHE A 622 -10.85 -17.48 6.26
CA PHE A 622 -10.24 -17.36 4.94
C PHE A 622 -11.33 -17.46 3.87
N ASP A 623 -11.02 -16.99 2.66
CA ASP A 623 -11.95 -17.07 1.52
C ASP A 623 -12.23 -18.52 1.13
N THR A 624 -13.51 -18.88 1.07
CA THR A 624 -13.96 -20.27 0.93
C THR A 624 -14.30 -20.55 -0.52
N ARG A 625 -13.58 -21.47 -1.18
CA ARG A 625 -14.03 -21.98 -2.47
C ARG A 625 -15.37 -22.72 -2.29
N ILE A 626 -16.33 -22.47 -3.18
CA ILE A 626 -17.71 -22.99 -3.12
C ILE A 626 -17.86 -24.23 -4.01
N ASN A 627 -17.32 -24.19 -5.23
CA ASN A 627 -17.36 -25.29 -6.19
C ASN A 627 -16.44 -26.46 -5.79
N GLN A 628 -16.87 -27.69 -6.11
CA GLN A 628 -16.09 -28.90 -5.83
C GLN A 628 -14.95 -29.08 -6.82
N THR A 629 -15.25 -28.86 -8.10
CA THR A 629 -14.31 -29.12 -9.20
C THR A 629 -13.42 -27.91 -9.39
N ASN A 630 -12.11 -28.10 -9.47
CA ASN A 630 -11.08 -27.06 -9.51
C ASN A 630 -10.28 -27.04 -10.83
N SER A 631 -10.88 -27.62 -11.88
CA SER A 631 -10.35 -27.57 -13.24
C SER A 631 -11.21 -26.63 -14.08
N ASN A 632 -10.58 -26.00 -15.07
CA ASN A 632 -11.20 -25.05 -15.99
C ASN A 632 -11.92 -23.90 -15.24
N GLU A 633 -12.73 -23.14 -15.95
CA GLU A 633 -13.34 -21.91 -15.46
C GLU A 633 -14.74 -22.14 -14.86
N GLN A 634 -15.01 -21.47 -13.75
CA GLN A 634 -16.31 -21.26 -13.14
C GLN A 634 -16.59 -19.76 -13.07
N GLY A 635 -17.83 -19.35 -13.37
CA GLY A 635 -18.16 -17.93 -13.46
C GLY A 635 -19.63 -17.59 -13.26
N ASN A 636 -19.94 -16.31 -13.38
CA ASN A 636 -21.24 -15.67 -13.22
C ASN A 636 -22.03 -16.24 -12.02
N PRO A 637 -21.52 -16.08 -10.79
CA PRO A 637 -22.20 -16.60 -9.63
C PRO A 637 -23.47 -15.78 -9.33
N ASP A 638 -24.50 -16.48 -8.86
CA ASP A 638 -25.68 -15.88 -8.27
C ASP A 638 -25.99 -16.57 -6.94
N ILE A 639 -26.53 -15.81 -5.98
CA ILE A 639 -26.61 -16.20 -4.57
C ILE A 639 -27.98 -15.88 -3.97
N PHE A 640 -28.53 -16.84 -3.23
CA PHE A 640 -29.80 -16.65 -2.55
C PHE A 640 -29.82 -17.37 -1.20
N ILE A 641 -30.53 -16.79 -0.22
CA ILE A 641 -30.81 -17.46 1.05
C ILE A 641 -32.32 -17.64 1.23
N ASN A 642 -32.76 -18.88 1.45
CA ASN A 642 -34.18 -19.13 1.69
C ASN A 642 -34.58 -18.78 3.14
N LYS A 643 -35.89 -18.75 3.40
CA LYS A 643 -36.44 -18.43 4.73
C LYS A 643 -35.95 -19.32 5.87
N ASN A 644 -35.48 -20.53 5.57
CA ASN A 644 -34.92 -21.46 6.55
C ASN A 644 -33.42 -21.23 6.79
N GLY A 645 -32.79 -20.28 6.10
CA GLY A 645 -31.37 -19.96 6.21
C GLY A 645 -30.46 -20.84 5.33
N PHE A 646 -31.00 -21.62 4.40
CA PHE A 646 -30.16 -22.38 3.47
C PHE A 646 -29.62 -21.44 2.40
N LEU A 647 -28.30 -21.33 2.34
CA LEU A 647 -27.60 -20.58 1.32
C LEU A 647 -27.49 -21.42 0.05
N THR A 648 -27.88 -20.87 -1.09
CA THR A 648 -27.73 -21.51 -2.40
C THR A 648 -26.90 -20.62 -3.29
N VAL A 649 -25.91 -21.20 -3.96
CA VAL A 649 -25.08 -20.51 -4.96
C VAL A 649 -25.22 -21.27 -6.26
N THR A 650 -25.41 -20.56 -7.36
CA THR A 650 -25.39 -21.10 -8.73
C THR A 650 -24.31 -20.42 -9.55
N TRP A 651 -23.74 -21.12 -10.52
CA TRP A 651 -22.66 -20.62 -11.38
C TRP A 651 -22.64 -21.39 -12.71
N GLN A 652 -21.94 -20.85 -13.71
CA GLN A 652 -21.61 -21.59 -14.93
C GLN A 652 -20.27 -22.34 -14.75
N ASP A 653 -20.15 -23.55 -15.28
CA ASP A 653 -19.03 -24.47 -15.07
C ASP A 653 -18.51 -25.06 -16.39
N ASN A 654 -17.21 -24.91 -16.66
CA ASN A 654 -16.58 -25.37 -17.91
C ASN A 654 -15.85 -26.72 -17.79
N ASN A 655 -16.25 -27.60 -16.87
CA ASN A 655 -15.51 -28.85 -16.65
C ASN A 655 -15.66 -29.92 -17.73
N GLY A 656 -16.60 -29.74 -18.67
CA GLY A 656 -16.82 -30.62 -19.84
C GLY A 656 -16.17 -30.14 -21.14
N GLY A 657 -15.57 -28.95 -21.18
CA GLY A 657 -15.18 -28.24 -22.41
C GLY A 657 -16.33 -27.47 -23.08
N ASN A 658 -17.49 -27.47 -22.44
CA ASN A 658 -18.66 -26.62 -22.70
C ASN A 658 -19.19 -26.15 -21.34
N LEU A 659 -19.81 -24.97 -21.30
CA LEU A 659 -20.40 -24.45 -20.07
C LEU A 659 -21.70 -25.18 -19.71
N ASP A 660 -21.80 -25.63 -18.46
CA ASP A 660 -23.04 -26.15 -17.84
C ASP A 660 -23.43 -25.25 -16.66
N ILE A 661 -24.68 -25.32 -16.21
CA ILE A 661 -25.13 -24.60 -15.01
C ILE A 661 -25.06 -25.54 -13.81
N LYS A 662 -24.38 -25.10 -12.74
CA LYS A 662 -24.31 -25.83 -11.47
C LYS A 662 -24.89 -25.03 -10.32
N ALA A 663 -25.24 -25.74 -9.25
CA ALA A 663 -25.57 -25.13 -7.98
C ALA A 663 -25.10 -25.99 -6.79
N ALA A 664 -24.96 -25.36 -5.63
CA ALA A 664 -24.74 -26.00 -4.34
C ALA A 664 -25.61 -25.35 -3.26
N VAL A 665 -26.07 -26.16 -2.30
CA VAL A 665 -26.87 -25.71 -1.14
C VAL A 665 -26.12 -25.99 0.16
N TYR A 666 -26.06 -25.00 1.03
CA TYR A 666 -25.36 -25.03 2.31
C TYR A 666 -26.35 -24.81 3.46
N ASN A 667 -26.31 -25.73 4.43
CA ASN A 667 -27.21 -25.74 5.60
C ASN A 667 -26.70 -24.93 6.80
N ILE A 668 -25.41 -24.57 6.76
CA ILE A 668 -24.63 -23.82 7.75
C ILE A 668 -23.59 -23.02 6.95
N ASP A 669 -22.74 -22.23 7.62
CA ASP A 669 -21.56 -21.65 6.96
C ASP A 669 -20.85 -22.74 6.11
N PRO A 670 -20.51 -22.45 4.85
CA PRO A 670 -20.07 -23.46 3.88
C PRO A 670 -18.72 -24.12 4.22
N GLN A 671 -18.10 -23.72 5.33
CA GLN A 671 -16.84 -24.24 5.82
C GLN A 671 -17.05 -25.45 6.75
N ILE A 672 -16.80 -26.67 6.25
CA ILE A 672 -16.46 -27.81 7.12
C ILE A 672 -14.94 -27.95 7.09
N ILE A 673 -14.27 -27.52 8.16
CA ILE A 673 -12.82 -27.55 8.30
C ILE A 673 -12.44 -28.68 9.24
N THR A 674 -11.54 -29.54 8.79
CA THR A 674 -10.88 -30.53 9.64
C THR A 674 -9.37 -30.29 9.60
N ASN A 675 -8.75 -30.11 10.76
CA ASN A 675 -7.29 -29.95 10.82
C ASN A 675 -6.61 -31.27 10.43
N ILE A 676 -5.59 -31.19 9.58
CA ILE A 676 -4.76 -32.34 9.20
C ILE A 676 -3.43 -32.21 9.94
N GLY A 677 -3.17 -33.13 10.87
CA GLY A 677 -1.91 -33.16 11.63
C GLY A 677 -0.78 -33.87 10.91
N ASN A 678 0.46 -33.59 11.33
CA ASN A 678 1.69 -34.28 10.89
C ASN A 678 1.98 -34.16 9.39
N VAL A 679 1.61 -33.03 8.77
CA VAL A 679 1.83 -32.78 7.35
C VAL A 679 3.29 -32.42 7.11
N PRO A 680 4.05 -33.19 6.29
CA PRO A 680 5.41 -32.84 5.93
C PRO A 680 5.43 -31.67 4.93
N LEU A 681 6.12 -30.59 5.31
CA LEU A 681 6.24 -29.35 4.54
C LEU A 681 7.71 -29.09 4.20
N SER A 682 7.98 -28.74 2.95
CA SER A 682 9.26 -28.19 2.52
C SER A 682 9.09 -26.69 2.31
N ILE A 683 9.91 -25.89 2.99
CA ILE A 683 9.80 -24.42 2.99
C ILE A 683 11.18 -23.86 2.72
N HIS A 684 11.28 -23.05 1.67
CA HIS A 684 12.50 -22.33 1.33
C HIS A 684 12.18 -20.87 1.02
N GLY A 685 13.17 -19.99 1.18
CA GLY A 685 13.08 -18.62 0.66
C GLY A 685 13.49 -18.57 -0.81
N ILE A 686 13.24 -17.45 -1.50
CA ILE A 686 13.73 -17.22 -2.86
C ILE A 686 15.17 -16.70 -2.90
N LYS A 687 15.68 -16.13 -1.79
CA LYS A 687 17.08 -15.67 -1.71
C LYS A 687 18.06 -16.84 -1.84
N LYS A 688 19.08 -16.67 -2.67
CA LYS A 688 20.11 -17.68 -2.97
C LYS A 688 21.48 -17.31 -2.41
N ILE A 689 22.24 -18.32 -2.01
CA ILE A 689 23.66 -18.21 -1.63
C ILE A 689 24.61 -18.90 -2.63
N GLY A 690 24.08 -19.64 -3.60
CA GLY A 690 24.86 -20.26 -4.69
C GLY A 690 24.01 -20.51 -5.94
N GLU A 691 24.63 -20.51 -7.12
CA GLU A 691 23.93 -20.63 -8.42
C GLU A 691 24.28 -21.91 -9.21
N ASN A 692 25.24 -22.72 -8.77
CA ASN A 692 25.59 -23.97 -9.45
C ASN A 692 26.17 -25.02 -8.47
N PRO A 693 25.36 -25.88 -7.84
CA PRO A 693 23.89 -25.92 -7.91
C PRO A 693 23.24 -24.70 -7.21
N VAL A 694 21.95 -24.46 -7.47
CA VAL A 694 21.19 -23.45 -6.74
C VAL A 694 21.11 -23.87 -5.26
N ILE A 695 21.56 -22.99 -4.38
CA ILE A 695 21.49 -23.18 -2.92
C ILE A 695 20.72 -22.00 -2.34
N TYR A 696 19.56 -22.26 -1.73
CA TYR A 696 18.76 -21.24 -1.06
C TYR A 696 19.36 -20.87 0.29
N LYS A 697 19.22 -19.60 0.67
CA LYS A 697 19.69 -19.07 1.96
C LYS A 697 18.93 -19.71 3.14
N TYR A 698 17.64 -19.95 2.94
CA TYR A 698 16.77 -20.68 3.86
C TYR A 698 16.11 -21.82 3.10
N SER A 699 16.26 -23.06 3.58
CA SER A 699 15.61 -24.25 3.03
C SER A 699 15.57 -25.32 4.10
N ASN A 700 14.38 -25.65 4.60
CA ASN A 700 14.21 -26.63 5.67
C ASN A 700 12.96 -27.47 5.43
N ASN A 701 12.98 -28.70 5.95
CA ASN A 701 11.82 -29.57 5.99
C ASN A 701 11.24 -29.59 7.40
N PHE A 702 9.93 -29.41 7.50
CA PHE A 702 9.18 -29.39 8.75
C PHE A 702 8.04 -30.40 8.69
N SER A 703 7.42 -30.64 9.85
CA SER A 703 6.13 -31.30 9.92
C SER A 703 5.22 -30.51 10.85
N THR A 704 3.96 -30.32 10.47
CA THR A 704 2.97 -29.74 11.38
C THR A 704 2.74 -30.68 12.57
N ASN A 705 2.29 -30.16 13.71
CA ASN A 705 1.98 -31.00 14.86
C ASN A 705 0.69 -31.82 14.65
N ALA A 706 0.29 -32.61 15.65
CA ALA A 706 -0.92 -33.44 15.58
C ALA A 706 -2.23 -32.65 15.37
N ASN A 707 -2.24 -31.35 15.69
CA ASN A 707 -3.37 -30.44 15.47
C ASN A 707 -3.28 -29.70 14.13
N GLY A 708 -2.30 -30.04 13.28
CA GLY A 708 -2.10 -29.40 11.98
C GLY A 708 -1.52 -28.00 12.06
N THR A 709 -0.73 -27.67 13.08
CA THR A 709 -0.13 -26.33 13.23
C THR A 709 1.40 -26.36 13.27
N LEU A 710 2.04 -25.31 12.77
CA LEU A 710 3.49 -25.11 12.78
C LEU A 710 3.81 -23.62 12.91
N THR A 711 4.62 -23.24 13.90
CA THR A 711 5.13 -21.86 14.03
C THR A 711 6.60 -21.83 13.68
N LEU A 712 6.96 -20.98 12.72
CA LEU A 712 8.33 -20.70 12.30
C LEU A 712 8.67 -19.28 12.72
N SER A 713 9.56 -19.13 13.69
CA SER A 713 10.06 -17.82 14.14
C SER A 713 11.49 -17.60 13.63
N GLY A 714 11.92 -16.34 13.60
CA GLY A 714 13.29 -16.01 13.19
C GLY A 714 13.51 -16.01 11.68
N LEU A 715 12.43 -15.87 10.90
CA LEU A 715 12.49 -15.84 9.45
C LEU A 715 12.98 -14.46 8.97
N GLU A 716 13.75 -14.46 7.90
CA GLU A 716 14.12 -13.22 7.22
C GLU A 716 12.95 -12.75 6.36
N TRP A 717 12.89 -11.46 6.03
CA TRP A 717 11.95 -11.01 5.00
C TRP A 717 12.34 -11.68 3.68
N ASP A 718 11.40 -12.38 3.06
CA ASP A 718 11.60 -13.11 1.81
C ASP A 718 10.24 -13.57 1.29
N ASP A 719 10.22 -14.10 0.07
CA ASP A 719 9.07 -14.84 -0.43
C ASP A 719 9.29 -16.33 -0.15
N TYR A 720 8.29 -16.96 0.49
CA TYR A 720 8.39 -18.33 0.95
C TYR A 720 7.41 -19.25 0.19
N PRO A 721 7.87 -19.93 -0.87
CA PRO A 721 7.19 -21.11 -1.39
C PRO A 721 7.06 -22.19 -0.31
N ILE A 722 5.91 -22.86 -0.30
CA ILE A 722 5.63 -23.98 0.59
C ILE A 722 5.16 -25.16 -0.26
N VAL A 723 5.74 -26.33 -0.04
CA VAL A 723 5.35 -27.56 -0.71
C VAL A 723 4.98 -28.61 0.33
N ALA A 724 3.79 -29.21 0.20
CA ALA A 724 3.42 -30.38 1.00
C ALA A 724 3.82 -31.66 0.23
N SER A 725 4.68 -32.51 0.82
CA SER A 725 5.25 -33.65 0.08
C SER A 725 4.31 -34.83 -0.13
N THR A 726 3.22 -34.89 0.63
CA THR A 726 2.27 -36.03 0.65
C THR A 726 0.83 -35.63 0.32
N TYR A 727 0.60 -34.33 0.12
CA TYR A 727 -0.71 -33.75 -0.14
C TYR A 727 -0.61 -32.78 -1.28
N ASN A 728 -1.70 -32.60 -2.02
CA ASN A 728 -1.82 -31.46 -2.93
C ASN A 728 -2.34 -30.26 -2.14
N ILE A 729 -1.65 -29.12 -2.25
CA ILE A 729 -2.18 -27.85 -1.73
C ILE A 729 -3.22 -27.38 -2.75
N LEU A 730 -4.50 -27.47 -2.38
CA LEU A 730 -5.60 -27.02 -3.22
C LEU A 730 -5.71 -25.50 -3.22
N THR A 731 -5.61 -24.91 -2.03
CA THR A 731 -5.68 -23.46 -1.82
C THR A 731 -4.80 -23.08 -0.62
N SER A 732 -4.32 -21.84 -0.60
CA SER A 732 -3.60 -21.24 0.51
C SER A 732 -4.09 -19.83 0.77
N ASP A 733 -4.16 -19.44 2.04
CA ASP A 733 -4.44 -18.06 2.43
C ASP A 733 -3.41 -17.59 3.46
N PRO A 734 -2.58 -16.56 3.15
CA PRO A 734 -2.46 -15.90 1.86
C PRO A 734 -2.00 -16.84 0.72
N PRO A 735 -2.16 -16.45 -0.56
CA PRO A 735 -1.64 -17.20 -1.70
C PRO A 735 -0.12 -17.44 -1.63
N LEU A 736 0.33 -18.55 -2.22
CA LEU A 736 1.75 -18.88 -2.33
C LEU A 736 2.41 -18.18 -3.53
N PRO A 737 3.69 -17.77 -3.42
CA PRO A 737 4.54 -17.83 -2.23
C PRO A 737 4.14 -16.80 -1.17
N ILE A 738 4.34 -17.13 0.12
CA ILE A 738 4.01 -16.20 1.21
C ILE A 738 5.03 -15.06 1.22
N ILE A 739 4.57 -13.85 0.91
CA ILE A 739 5.38 -12.63 1.01
C ILE A 739 5.49 -12.23 2.47
N LEU A 740 6.68 -12.35 3.05
CA LEU A 740 6.93 -12.02 4.45
C LEU A 740 7.81 -10.77 4.55
N ASN A 741 7.26 -9.64 5.01
CA ASN A 741 8.07 -8.45 5.29
C ASN A 741 8.71 -8.54 6.68
N ALA A 742 9.64 -7.64 6.98
CA ALA A 742 10.31 -7.56 8.28
C ALA A 742 9.33 -7.21 9.42
N ASP A 743 9.57 -7.75 10.62
CA ASP A 743 8.75 -7.55 11.83
C ASP A 743 7.26 -7.93 11.66
N GLN A 744 6.97 -8.95 10.85
CA GLN A 744 5.61 -9.42 10.61
C GLN A 744 5.33 -10.77 11.25
N THR A 745 4.08 -10.99 11.65
CA THR A 745 3.54 -12.31 11.95
C THR A 745 2.39 -12.58 10.98
N ILE A 746 2.55 -13.59 10.13
CA ILE A 746 1.52 -13.99 9.16
C ILE A 746 0.97 -15.35 9.56
N ASN A 747 -0.35 -15.46 9.60
CA ASN A 747 -1.05 -16.73 9.71
C ASN A 747 -1.30 -17.25 8.30
N VAL A 748 -0.98 -18.51 8.05
CA VAL A 748 -1.09 -19.17 6.76
C VAL A 748 -1.98 -20.39 6.91
N ILE A 749 -3.02 -20.48 6.11
CA ILE A 749 -3.87 -21.66 6.04
C ILE A 749 -3.54 -22.38 4.74
N LEU A 750 -3.24 -23.67 4.83
CA LEU A 750 -3.04 -24.55 3.69
C LEU A 750 -4.18 -25.57 3.65
N ASN A 751 -5.01 -25.50 2.63
CA ASN A 751 -6.07 -26.46 2.39
C ASN A 751 -5.56 -27.59 1.49
N LEU A 752 -5.67 -28.82 1.99
CA LEU A 752 -5.00 -29.99 1.45
C LEU A 752 -5.98 -31.11 1.09
N GLU A 753 -5.64 -31.87 0.04
CA GLU A 753 -6.34 -33.10 -0.34
C GLU A 753 -5.43 -34.34 -0.35
#